data_AF-A0A927N1N1-F1
#
_entry.id   AF-A0A927N1N1-F1
#
_cell.length_a   1.000
_cell.length_b   1.000
_cell.length_c   1.000
_cell.angle_alpha   90.00
_cell.angle_beta   90.00
_cell.angle_gamma   90.00
#
_symmetry.space_group_name_H-M   'P 1'
#
loop_
_entity.id
_entity.type
_entity.pdbx_description
1 polymer ?
#
loop_
_entity_poly.entity_id
_entity_poly.type
_entity_poly.pdbx_seq_one_letter_code
_entity_poly.pdbx_strand_id
1 'polypeptide(L)'
;MSGPAKDNEADRGHRQVVSTYRLQLQPGFGLDDAAATVPYLARLGVTHLYLSPILQATPGSTHGYDVVDHTRVSADLGGQPAFDRLVDAAHAAGLGIIVDVVPNHMAVPTPAHLNAKLWAVLRDGPHSPYARWFDVDWSMQSGTGHGALLMPVLGDRIGCCLERGEIEVDHHAGAPVLRYHDHLYPIRPDTQDLPLPELLDHQFYRLAYWRIADEELNYRRFFDIDTLAAIRVEDPAVFAASHDLLIRFHRDGKVDGFRIDHPDGLADPRGYFRRLARATDGAWVAAEKILESEEELPGDWPCAGTTGYDALWRIQGLFVDPDGAAPLLHVWTSRTGEPDHLGPVVEEAKRYIVDEVLAAEVVRLVELVTTIGEHDISLRDFTRRRLTRALTELLVAFDVYRAYVHPGEPPDATAVETLRAVAERATHTTPDLADEIAFLTDAALGAHGSEALDDEFCVRFQQTTGPVMAKGVEDTAFYRWFPLAALCEVGAPADRFGLAPEEFHVWAARAGARHPAGMTTLSTHDTKRSEDVRARLCLLSEMPRAWERMVVSLHDLTAARRPELLDRATEYLLWQILLGAWPIEAERLVEFLTKATREAKRHTSWTQPDAAYDEAVTGFARDVLADPAVAEVVASFVETLAPYERANVLGQKLVQLTCGGVPDVYQGTELRQLSLVDPDNRRLVDYAARLDLLDRLDAGTQPADLDAEKLLVTTTALRCRAAHPQWFVGPDASYEALETTSPHAVGFLRSGSVATVVTRLPAGRTRGERLGSRHGRGPTRILDRPAHRRAGGRRQGPAGRPARPPSRRAPRAFGRHVGRRRPDFDDPRLRLRPDLLASPRWFGEPPTVPDRLRSCTLDKFRQIV
;
A
#
# COMPACT_ATOMS: atom_id res chain seq x y z
N MET A 1 58.32 -1.93 24.00
CA MET A 1 58.36 -1.05 22.81
C MET A 1 57.15 -1.37 21.96
N SER A 2 56.19 -0.47 22.05
CA SER A 2 54.99 -0.33 21.23
C SER A 2 55.35 -0.14 19.76
N GLY A 3 54.77 -0.94 18.88
CA GLY A 3 54.59 -0.62 17.46
C GLY A 3 53.10 -0.40 17.22
N PRO A 4 52.69 0.67 16.52
CA PRO A 4 51.28 1.05 16.44
C PRO A 4 50.51 0.01 15.63
N ALA A 5 49.35 -0.39 16.17
CA ALA A 5 48.30 -0.97 15.36
C ALA A 5 48.05 0.00 14.21
N LYS A 6 48.19 -0.48 12.97
CA LYS A 6 47.69 0.24 11.81
C LYS A 6 46.20 0.40 12.07
N ASP A 7 45.78 1.64 12.29
CA ASP A 7 44.39 2.04 12.07
C ASP A 7 44.04 1.55 10.67
N ASN A 8 43.29 0.45 10.60
CA ASN A 8 42.58 0.09 9.39
C ASN A 8 41.70 1.31 9.10
N GLU A 9 41.95 1.95 7.96
CA GLU A 9 40.92 2.76 7.30
C GLU A 9 39.61 2.01 7.46
N ALA A 10 38.68 2.62 8.21
CA ALA A 10 37.37 2.06 8.44
C ALA A 10 36.81 1.72 7.05
N ASP A 11 36.60 0.43 6.83
CA ASP A 11 35.77 -0.09 5.76
C ASP A 11 34.48 0.74 5.81
N ARG A 12 34.32 1.68 4.87
CA ARG A 12 33.14 2.56 4.78
C ARG A 12 31.95 1.75 4.25
N GLY A 13 31.74 0.56 4.82
CA GLY A 13 30.70 -0.36 4.43
C GLY A 13 29.35 0.17 4.86
N HIS A 14 28.42 0.27 3.90
CA HIS A 14 27.02 0.56 4.17
C HIS A 14 26.45 -0.43 5.18
N ARG A 15 25.61 0.07 6.08
CA ARG A 15 25.02 -0.78 7.13
C ARG A 15 24.05 -1.77 6.50
N GLN A 16 24.06 -3.02 6.98
CA GLN A 16 23.07 -4.00 6.53
C GLN A 16 21.67 -3.56 6.99
N VAL A 17 20.73 -3.49 6.06
CA VAL A 17 19.32 -3.17 6.37
C VAL A 17 18.64 -4.39 7.00
N VAL A 18 18.13 -4.25 8.23
CA VAL A 18 17.52 -5.35 9.01
C VAL A 18 16.08 -5.06 9.38
N SER A 19 15.74 -3.79 9.59
CA SER A 19 14.42 -3.25 9.89
C SER A 19 14.40 -1.75 9.59
N THR A 20 13.23 -1.24 9.18
CA THR A 20 13.03 0.14 8.77
C THR A 20 11.92 0.80 9.58
N TYR A 21 12.01 2.12 9.76
CA TYR A 21 10.95 2.94 10.34
C TYR A 21 10.61 4.09 9.40
N ARG A 22 9.42 4.07 8.78
CA ARG A 22 8.99 5.10 7.83
C ARG A 22 8.60 6.38 8.55
N LEU A 23 9.28 7.49 8.21
CA LEU A 23 9.00 8.85 8.65
C LEU A 23 8.41 9.67 7.50
N GLN A 24 7.23 10.24 7.72
CA GLN A 24 6.58 11.21 6.84
C GLN A 24 7.08 12.62 7.17
N LEU A 25 8.02 13.11 6.39
CA LEU A 25 8.55 14.46 6.50
C LEU A 25 7.57 15.44 5.85
N GLN A 26 7.27 16.53 6.55
CA GLN A 26 6.37 17.59 6.11
C GLN A 26 6.73 18.90 6.82
N PRO A 27 6.20 20.07 6.43
CA PRO A 27 6.54 21.35 7.08
C PRO A 27 6.32 21.35 8.61
N GLY A 28 5.36 20.56 9.11
CA GLY A 28 5.10 20.39 10.56
C GLY A 28 5.93 19.31 11.26
N PHE A 29 6.78 18.59 10.53
CA PHE A 29 7.71 17.56 11.03
C PHE A 29 8.90 17.45 10.04
N GLY A 30 9.87 18.34 10.19
CA GLY A 30 11.02 18.47 9.29
C GLY A 30 12.19 17.53 9.64
N LEU A 31 13.34 17.75 8.99
CA LEU A 31 14.53 16.91 9.20
C LEU A 31 15.14 17.08 10.61
N ASP A 32 15.02 18.26 11.22
CA ASP A 32 15.45 18.48 12.61
C ASP A 32 14.54 17.76 13.61
N ASP A 33 13.24 17.72 13.36
CA ASP A 33 12.29 16.97 14.19
C ASP A 33 12.58 15.47 14.07
N ALA A 34 12.82 14.98 12.85
CA ALA A 34 13.27 13.61 12.63
C ALA A 34 14.57 13.31 13.40
N ALA A 35 15.54 14.24 13.40
CA ALA A 35 16.79 14.08 14.15
C ALA A 35 16.53 13.97 15.66
N ALA A 36 15.58 14.74 16.19
CA ALA A 36 15.18 14.68 17.59
C ALA A 36 14.50 13.35 17.98
N THR A 37 13.90 12.61 17.03
CA THR A 37 13.31 11.29 17.30
C THR A 37 14.31 10.14 17.32
N VAL A 38 15.54 10.34 16.79
CA VAL A 38 16.55 9.28 16.67
C VAL A 38 16.83 8.53 17.98
N PRO A 39 16.98 9.19 19.16
CA PRO A 39 17.20 8.48 20.42
C PRO A 39 16.06 7.50 20.76
N TYR A 40 14.81 7.87 20.47
CA TYR A 40 13.66 6.98 20.65
C TYR A 40 13.72 5.80 19.68
N LEU A 41 13.96 6.06 18.39
CA LEU A 41 13.96 5.02 17.35
C LEU A 41 15.10 3.99 17.56
N ALA A 42 16.28 4.45 17.96
CA ALA A 42 17.38 3.58 18.33
C ALA A 42 17.02 2.66 19.51
N ARG A 43 16.32 3.21 20.51
CA ARG A 43 15.82 2.42 21.65
C ARG A 43 14.66 1.50 21.28
N LEU A 44 13.81 1.87 20.33
CA LEU A 44 12.76 1.01 19.79
C LEU A 44 13.38 -0.27 19.20
N GLY A 45 14.54 -0.15 18.55
CA GLY A 45 15.34 -1.26 18.03
C GLY A 45 15.35 -1.36 16.50
N VAL A 46 14.93 -0.31 15.78
CA VAL A 46 15.05 -0.28 14.32
C VAL A 46 16.51 -0.08 13.91
N THR A 47 16.85 -0.45 12.68
CA THR A 47 18.22 -0.26 12.16
C THR A 47 18.35 0.90 11.20
N HIS A 48 17.27 1.26 10.50
CA HIS A 48 17.29 2.31 9.49
C HIS A 48 16.07 3.22 9.63
N LEU A 49 16.31 4.52 9.46
CA LEU A 49 15.24 5.48 9.17
C LEU A 49 14.88 5.32 7.69
N TYR A 50 13.58 5.24 7.39
CA TYR A 50 13.09 5.28 6.02
C TYR A 50 12.38 6.63 5.84
N LEU A 51 13.03 7.57 5.16
CA LEU A 51 12.53 8.91 4.96
C LEU A 51 11.62 8.96 3.73
N SER A 52 10.51 9.70 3.81
CA SER A 52 9.79 10.20 2.63
C SER A 52 10.70 11.03 1.72
N PRO A 53 10.28 11.37 0.49
CA PRO A 53 11.12 12.12 -0.45
C PRO A 53 11.68 13.41 0.17
N ILE A 54 13.01 13.60 0.07
CA ILE A 54 13.71 14.72 0.71
C ILE A 54 14.11 15.83 -0.27
N LEU A 55 13.97 15.58 -1.58
CA LEU A 55 14.29 16.56 -2.62
C LEU A 55 13.26 17.69 -2.59
N GLN A 56 13.63 18.85 -3.14
CA GLN A 56 12.72 19.99 -3.14
C GLN A 56 11.44 19.67 -3.92
N ALA A 57 10.33 19.64 -3.19
CA ALA A 57 8.97 19.56 -3.71
C ALA A 57 8.32 20.94 -3.81
N THR A 58 7.07 20.99 -4.29
CA THR A 58 6.28 22.22 -4.27
C THR A 58 6.22 22.78 -2.84
N PRO A 59 6.36 24.11 -2.65
CA PRO A 59 6.27 24.70 -1.33
C PRO A 59 4.99 24.30 -0.60
N GLY A 60 5.13 23.91 0.67
CA GLY A 60 4.02 23.44 1.50
C GLY A 60 3.60 21.98 1.29
N SER A 61 4.25 21.24 0.38
CA SER A 61 3.98 19.81 0.18
C SER A 61 4.13 19.02 1.49
N THR A 62 3.12 18.21 1.80
CA THR A 62 3.08 17.36 2.99
C THR A 62 3.60 15.94 2.74
N HIS A 63 4.05 15.65 1.52
CA HIS A 63 4.44 14.29 1.11
C HIS A 63 5.72 14.23 0.28
N GLY A 64 6.10 15.28 -0.45
CA GLY A 64 7.36 15.37 -1.18
C GLY A 64 7.40 14.71 -2.57
N TYR A 65 6.38 13.94 -2.96
CA TYR A 65 6.29 13.30 -4.29
C TYR A 65 6.22 14.27 -5.48
N ASP A 66 5.78 15.50 -5.24
CA ASP A 66 5.65 16.56 -6.23
C ASP A 66 6.97 17.35 -6.38
N VAL A 67 8.03 16.65 -6.80
CA VAL A 67 9.40 17.19 -6.92
C VAL A 67 9.48 18.30 -7.97
N VAL A 68 10.06 19.45 -7.59
CA VAL A 68 10.36 20.57 -8.50
C VAL A 68 11.86 20.77 -8.75
N ASP A 69 12.73 20.32 -7.84
CA ASP A 69 14.18 20.43 -7.98
C ASP A 69 14.94 19.26 -7.34
N HIS A 70 15.58 18.46 -8.21
CA HIS A 70 16.38 17.30 -7.83
C HIS A 70 17.77 17.64 -7.25
N THR A 71 18.21 18.89 -7.35
CA THR A 71 19.60 19.29 -7.05
C THR A 71 19.83 19.66 -5.58
N ARG A 72 18.76 19.75 -4.78
CA ARG A 72 18.83 20.18 -3.38
C ARG A 72 17.82 19.45 -2.49
N VAL A 73 18.18 19.35 -1.22
CA VAL A 73 17.24 18.96 -0.15
C VAL A 73 16.21 20.08 0.04
N SER A 74 14.95 19.71 0.25
CA SER A 74 13.83 20.63 0.42
C SER A 74 14.10 21.68 1.51
N ALA A 75 13.95 22.96 1.15
CA ALA A 75 14.07 24.07 2.09
C ALA A 75 12.99 24.02 3.18
N ASP A 76 11.79 23.55 2.83
CA ASP A 76 10.64 23.44 3.75
C ASP A 76 10.87 22.38 4.83
N LEU A 77 11.80 21.44 4.59
CA LEU A 77 12.21 20.43 5.56
C LEU A 77 13.46 20.85 6.36
N GLY A 78 13.99 22.06 6.14
CA GLY A 78 15.20 22.60 6.78
C GLY A 78 16.47 22.54 5.92
N GLY A 79 16.38 22.01 4.70
CA GLY A 79 17.47 21.96 3.72
C GLY A 79 18.66 21.07 4.10
N GLN A 80 19.75 21.22 3.36
CA GLN A 80 20.98 20.43 3.56
C GLN A 80 21.50 20.45 5.02
N PRO A 81 21.55 21.60 5.73
CA PRO A 81 22.07 21.63 7.10
C PRO A 81 21.25 20.79 8.08
N ALA A 82 19.92 20.73 7.92
CA ALA A 82 19.06 19.88 8.75
C ALA A 82 19.24 18.39 8.40
N PHE A 83 19.38 18.07 7.12
CA PHE A 83 19.71 16.70 6.69
C PHE A 83 21.04 16.22 7.28
N ASP A 84 22.08 17.06 7.26
CA ASP A 84 23.38 16.70 7.83
C ASP A 84 23.29 16.44 9.34
N ARG A 85 22.50 17.24 10.09
CA ARG A 85 22.23 16.98 11.52
C ARG A 85 21.48 15.68 11.77
N LEU A 86 20.50 15.35 10.92
CA LEU A 86 19.81 14.05 10.98
C LEU A 86 20.77 12.89 10.75
N VAL A 87 21.63 13.00 9.73
CA VAL A 87 22.67 12.00 9.43
C VAL A 87 23.60 11.82 10.63
N ASP A 88 24.10 12.92 11.21
CA ASP A 88 24.97 12.88 12.39
C ASP A 88 24.29 12.20 13.58
N ALA A 89 23.03 12.56 13.85
CA ALA A 89 22.24 11.96 14.92
C ALA A 89 22.04 10.45 14.69
N ALA A 90 21.61 10.06 13.48
CA ALA A 90 21.39 8.66 13.10
C ALA A 90 22.67 7.84 13.25
N HIS A 91 23.78 8.33 12.70
CA HIS A 91 25.08 7.66 12.77
C HIS A 91 25.62 7.55 14.19
N ALA A 92 25.47 8.60 15.02
CA ALA A 92 25.86 8.56 16.42
C ALA A 92 25.05 7.52 17.22
N ALA A 93 23.81 7.26 16.81
CA ALA A 93 22.95 6.22 17.38
C ALA A 93 23.12 4.83 16.73
N GLY A 94 24.01 4.70 15.73
CA GLY A 94 24.23 3.45 15.00
C GLY A 94 23.13 3.10 13.98
N LEU A 95 22.26 4.04 13.64
CA LEU A 95 21.21 3.87 12.63
C LEU A 95 21.72 4.25 11.23
N GLY A 96 21.19 3.58 10.21
CA GLY A 96 21.33 3.97 8.81
C GLY A 96 20.13 4.75 8.28
N ILE A 97 20.20 5.21 7.03
CA ILE A 97 19.15 6.00 6.38
C ILE A 97 18.82 5.43 5.00
N ILE A 98 17.54 5.23 4.74
CA ILE A 98 16.96 4.92 3.43
C ILE A 98 16.13 6.11 3.00
N VAL A 99 16.23 6.48 1.72
CA VAL A 99 15.48 7.60 1.15
C VAL A 99 14.54 7.12 0.06
N ASP A 100 13.31 7.61 0.09
CA ASP A 100 12.34 7.45 -0.98
C ASP A 100 12.70 8.32 -2.20
N VAL A 101 12.64 7.74 -3.39
CA VAL A 101 13.07 8.33 -4.65
C VAL A 101 11.93 8.31 -5.65
N VAL A 102 11.68 9.45 -6.30
CA VAL A 102 10.59 9.66 -7.25
C VAL A 102 11.15 9.82 -8.67
N PRO A 103 11.43 8.72 -9.39
CA PRO A 103 12.07 8.80 -10.71
C PRO A 103 11.10 9.01 -11.87
N ASN A 104 9.78 8.78 -11.67
CA ASN A 104 8.82 8.75 -12.77
C ASN A 104 8.35 10.13 -13.21
N HIS A 105 8.29 11.12 -12.31
CA HIS A 105 7.62 12.39 -12.58
C HIS A 105 8.21 13.57 -11.82
N MET A 106 7.83 14.77 -12.25
CA MET A 106 8.05 16.05 -11.57
C MET A 106 6.74 16.83 -11.50
N ALA A 107 6.63 17.76 -10.55
CA ALA A 107 5.46 18.60 -10.43
C ALA A 107 5.32 19.60 -11.59
N VAL A 108 4.06 19.91 -11.91
CA VAL A 108 3.59 21.07 -12.68
C VAL A 108 3.00 22.05 -11.65
N PRO A 109 3.84 22.83 -10.94
CA PRO A 109 3.41 23.60 -9.79
C PRO A 109 2.64 24.86 -10.20
N THR A 110 1.87 25.42 -9.26
CA THR A 110 1.31 26.77 -9.37
C THR A 110 2.02 27.69 -8.38
N PRO A 111 2.81 28.67 -8.83
CA PRO A 111 3.14 29.03 -10.23
C PRO A 111 4.20 28.13 -10.89
N ALA A 112 4.15 28.01 -12.23
CA ALA A 112 4.97 27.05 -12.99
C ALA A 112 6.49 27.27 -12.90
N HIS A 113 6.94 28.50 -12.61
CA HIS A 113 8.38 28.83 -12.52
C HIS A 113 9.10 28.12 -11.38
N LEU A 114 8.36 27.56 -10.40
CA LEU A 114 8.94 26.76 -9.32
C LEU A 114 9.62 25.49 -9.86
N ASN A 115 9.18 24.96 -11.01
CA ASN A 115 9.89 23.93 -11.76
C ASN A 115 10.68 24.58 -12.91
N ALA A 116 11.95 24.87 -12.68
CA ALA A 116 12.81 25.55 -13.66
C ALA A 116 12.95 24.79 -15.01
N LYS A 117 12.90 23.45 -14.98
CA LYS A 117 13.00 22.63 -16.19
C LYS A 117 11.74 22.75 -17.04
N LEU A 118 10.57 22.62 -16.41
CA LEU A 118 9.28 22.80 -17.08
C LEU A 118 9.13 24.24 -17.59
N TRP A 119 9.50 25.24 -16.78
CA TRP A 119 9.49 26.64 -17.18
C TRP A 119 10.30 26.89 -18.46
N ALA A 120 11.49 26.28 -18.58
CA ALA A 120 12.30 26.36 -19.79
C ALA A 120 11.63 25.67 -20.99
N VAL A 121 10.94 24.54 -20.79
CA VAL A 121 10.14 23.89 -21.86
C VAL A 121 8.97 24.77 -22.30
N LEU A 122 8.24 25.38 -21.37
CA LEU A 122 7.13 26.28 -21.68
C LEU A 122 7.61 27.52 -22.47
N ARG A 123 8.83 28.02 -22.18
CA ARG A 123 9.41 29.19 -22.87
C ARG A 123 9.99 28.87 -24.24
N ASP A 124 10.74 27.77 -24.36
CA ASP A 124 11.57 27.49 -25.54
C ASP A 124 11.05 26.30 -26.38
N GLY A 125 9.99 25.63 -25.92
CA GLY A 125 9.32 24.54 -26.63
C GLY A 125 10.23 23.34 -26.91
N PRO A 126 10.09 22.68 -28.08
CA PRO A 126 10.93 21.56 -28.50
C PRO A 126 12.44 21.87 -28.57
N HIS A 127 12.81 23.15 -28.60
CA HIS A 127 14.22 23.59 -28.63
C HIS A 127 14.83 23.75 -27.23
N SER A 128 14.04 23.63 -26.17
CA SER A 128 14.53 23.63 -24.80
C SER A 128 15.53 22.49 -24.58
N PRO A 129 16.66 22.70 -23.87
CA PRO A 129 17.54 21.61 -23.46
C PRO A 129 16.83 20.58 -22.54
N TYR A 130 15.69 20.98 -21.96
CA TYR A 130 14.84 20.15 -21.12
C TYR A 130 13.63 19.57 -21.85
N ALA A 131 13.42 19.83 -23.15
CA ALA A 131 12.28 19.26 -23.88
C ALA A 131 12.26 17.72 -23.81
N ARG A 132 13.45 17.10 -23.89
CA ARG A 132 13.63 15.65 -23.73
C ARG A 132 13.50 15.12 -22.31
N TRP A 133 13.46 15.98 -21.30
CA TRP A 133 13.25 15.54 -19.92
C TRP A 133 11.83 15.04 -19.72
N PHE A 134 10.87 15.72 -20.32
CA PHE A 134 9.46 15.42 -20.16
C PHE A 134 8.97 14.54 -21.30
N ASP A 135 7.93 13.80 -20.98
CA ASP A 135 7.35 12.84 -21.88
C ASP A 135 6.18 13.43 -22.68
N VAL A 136 6.52 14.23 -23.69
CA VAL A 136 5.58 15.06 -24.45
C VAL A 136 5.42 14.53 -25.88
N ASP A 137 4.18 14.43 -26.33
CA ASP A 137 3.81 14.28 -27.73
C ASP A 137 3.63 15.65 -28.39
N TRP A 138 4.65 16.07 -29.13
CA TRP A 138 4.65 17.34 -29.84
C TRP A 138 3.84 17.29 -31.15
N SER A 139 3.47 16.09 -31.64
CA SER A 139 2.75 15.90 -32.90
C SER A 139 1.25 16.16 -32.77
N MET A 140 0.66 15.85 -31.61
CA MET A 140 -0.77 16.02 -31.30
C MET A 140 -1.29 17.47 -31.41
N GLN A 141 -0.42 18.48 -31.32
CA GLN A 141 -0.79 19.90 -31.43
C GLN A 141 -0.19 20.57 -32.68
N SER A 142 0.10 19.78 -33.72
CA SER A 142 0.67 20.25 -35.01
C SER A 142 -0.22 21.27 -35.74
N GLY A 143 -1.51 21.38 -35.39
CA GLY A 143 -2.42 22.43 -35.87
C GLY A 143 -2.06 23.87 -35.44
N THR A 144 -1.21 24.03 -34.41
CA THR A 144 -0.63 25.34 -34.02
C THR A 144 0.55 25.77 -34.91
N GLY A 145 1.08 24.86 -35.74
CA GLY A 145 2.22 25.11 -36.63
C GLY A 145 3.60 24.98 -35.98
N HIS A 146 3.71 25.04 -34.65
CA HIS A 146 4.98 24.93 -33.91
C HIS A 146 5.00 23.88 -32.79
N GLY A 147 3.87 23.23 -32.50
CA GLY A 147 3.73 22.26 -31.41
C GLY A 147 3.64 22.96 -30.05
N ALA A 148 2.58 22.67 -29.28
CA ALA A 148 2.32 23.31 -28.00
C ALA A 148 2.04 22.25 -26.91
N LEU A 149 2.54 22.48 -25.70
CA LEU A 149 2.18 21.71 -24.52
C LEU A 149 0.79 22.12 -24.02
N LEU A 150 -0.14 21.19 -23.83
CA LEU A 150 -1.45 21.51 -23.28
C LEU A 150 -1.33 21.82 -21.77
N MET A 151 -1.84 22.98 -21.36
CA MET A 151 -1.89 23.41 -19.96
C MET A 151 -3.36 23.58 -19.52
N PRO A 152 -4.01 22.51 -19.03
CA PRO A 152 -5.43 22.51 -18.68
C PRO A 152 -5.69 23.17 -17.31
N VAL A 153 -5.48 24.49 -17.21
CA VAL A 153 -5.56 25.23 -15.92
C VAL A 153 -6.70 26.23 -15.83
N LEU A 154 -7.37 26.54 -16.93
CA LEU A 154 -8.41 27.55 -16.96
C LEU A 154 -9.68 27.01 -16.33
N GLY A 155 -10.40 27.86 -15.58
CA GLY A 155 -11.67 27.52 -14.93
C GLY A 155 -12.86 27.51 -15.88
N ASP A 156 -12.71 28.10 -17.06
CA ASP A 156 -13.72 28.18 -18.12
C ASP A 156 -13.01 28.11 -19.50
N ARG A 157 -13.77 28.15 -20.59
CA ARG A 157 -13.21 28.23 -21.95
C ARG A 157 -12.39 29.51 -22.11
N ILE A 158 -11.27 29.42 -22.84
CA ILE A 158 -10.29 30.52 -22.98
C ILE A 158 -10.92 31.83 -23.46
N GLY A 159 -11.88 31.77 -24.40
CA GLY A 159 -12.61 32.96 -24.87
C GLY A 159 -13.38 33.67 -23.75
N CYS A 160 -14.02 32.93 -22.85
CA CYS A 160 -14.72 33.50 -21.70
C CYS A 160 -13.74 34.10 -20.68
N CYS A 161 -12.60 33.45 -20.44
CA CYS A 161 -11.55 33.98 -19.57
C CYS A 161 -10.97 35.30 -20.11
N LEU A 162 -10.77 35.38 -21.43
CA LEU A 162 -10.31 36.59 -22.13
C LEU A 162 -11.34 37.73 -22.05
N GLU A 163 -12.62 37.45 -22.30
CA GLU A 163 -13.70 38.43 -22.20
C GLU A 163 -13.83 39.03 -20.79
N ARG A 164 -13.54 38.23 -19.76
CA ARG A 164 -13.54 38.66 -18.35
C ARG A 164 -12.24 39.35 -17.92
N GLY A 165 -11.21 39.38 -18.77
CA GLY A 165 -9.90 39.95 -18.44
C GLY A 165 -9.13 39.17 -17.37
N GLU A 166 -9.38 37.86 -17.25
CA GLU A 166 -8.73 36.99 -16.25
C GLU A 166 -7.31 36.57 -16.67
N ILE A 167 -6.97 36.72 -17.96
CA ILE A 167 -5.65 36.48 -18.52
C ILE A 167 -5.02 37.82 -18.88
N GLU A 168 -3.82 38.09 -18.38
CA GLU A 168 -3.10 39.33 -18.64
C GLU A 168 -1.59 39.12 -18.83
N VAL A 169 -0.93 40.12 -19.41
CA VAL A 169 0.54 40.20 -19.45
C VAL A 169 1.01 40.91 -18.19
N ASP A 170 1.86 40.24 -17.42
CA ASP A 170 2.47 40.76 -16.19
C ASP A 170 4.01 40.63 -16.27
N HIS A 171 4.74 40.93 -15.20
CA HIS A 171 6.18 40.77 -15.11
C HIS A 171 6.57 39.89 -13.91
N HIS A 172 7.47 38.94 -14.16
CA HIS A 172 8.09 38.14 -13.11
C HIS A 172 9.61 38.18 -13.28
N ALA A 173 10.33 38.52 -12.20
CA ALA A 173 11.79 38.68 -12.21
C ALA A 173 12.31 39.60 -13.35
N GLY A 174 11.53 40.63 -13.71
CA GLY A 174 11.87 41.59 -14.77
C GLY A 174 11.63 41.13 -16.20
N ALA A 175 11.07 39.92 -16.41
CA ALA A 175 10.67 39.40 -17.72
C ALA A 175 9.15 39.39 -17.87
N PRO A 176 8.61 39.60 -19.08
CA PRO A 176 7.17 39.53 -19.32
C PRO A 176 6.67 38.07 -19.20
N VAL A 177 5.50 37.91 -18.59
CA VAL A 177 4.84 36.62 -18.35
C VAL A 177 3.34 36.72 -18.62
N LEU A 178 2.73 35.58 -18.93
CA LEU A 178 1.26 35.46 -18.92
C LEU A 178 0.80 35.06 -17.52
N ARG A 179 -0.17 35.80 -16.99
CA ARG A 179 -0.80 35.55 -15.69
C ARG A 179 -2.26 35.14 -15.88
N TYR A 180 -2.66 34.11 -15.14
CA TYR A 180 -4.06 33.74 -14.92
C TYR A 180 -4.23 33.43 -13.43
N HIS A 181 -4.80 34.38 -12.68
CA HIS A 181 -4.80 34.35 -11.21
C HIS A 181 -3.39 34.11 -10.63
N ASP A 182 -3.20 33.01 -9.89
CA ASP A 182 -1.92 32.60 -9.29
C ASP A 182 -1.00 31.85 -10.26
N HIS A 183 -1.51 31.48 -11.44
CA HIS A 183 -0.69 30.85 -12.47
C HIS A 183 0.16 31.88 -13.21
N LEU A 184 1.42 31.52 -13.42
CA LEU A 184 2.39 32.28 -14.21
C LEU A 184 2.98 31.38 -15.28
N TYR A 185 3.12 31.91 -16.48
CA TYR A 185 3.72 31.24 -17.63
C TYR A 185 4.71 32.16 -18.37
N PRO A 186 5.83 31.63 -18.88
CA PRO A 186 6.82 32.44 -19.59
C PRO A 186 6.27 32.88 -20.95
N ILE A 187 6.54 34.12 -21.35
CA ILE A 187 6.28 34.51 -22.75
C ILE A 187 7.45 34.05 -23.62
N ARG A 188 7.13 33.40 -24.74
CA ARG A 188 8.07 33.00 -25.80
C ARG A 188 8.83 34.24 -26.29
N PRO A 189 10.17 34.17 -26.41
CA PRO A 189 10.96 35.27 -26.95
C PRO A 189 10.43 35.77 -28.30
N ASP A 190 10.50 37.08 -28.52
CA ASP A 190 10.07 37.78 -29.73
C ASP A 190 8.55 37.81 -29.97
N THR A 191 7.74 37.42 -28.97
CA THR A 191 6.27 37.46 -29.06
C THR A 191 5.61 38.47 -28.13
N GLN A 192 6.37 39.08 -27.21
CA GLN A 192 5.85 39.88 -26.09
C GLN A 192 5.03 41.13 -26.48
N ASP A 193 5.26 41.67 -27.67
CA ASP A 193 4.60 42.89 -28.14
C ASP A 193 3.32 42.60 -28.96
N LEU A 194 2.94 41.32 -29.12
CA LEU A 194 1.74 40.90 -29.84
C LEU A 194 0.46 41.20 -29.03
N PRO A 195 -0.67 41.48 -29.70
CA PRO A 195 -1.98 41.52 -29.06
C PRO A 195 -2.28 40.22 -28.31
N LEU A 196 -2.90 40.28 -27.13
CA LEU A 196 -3.06 39.11 -26.24
C LEU A 196 -3.60 37.81 -26.92
N PRO A 197 -4.63 37.85 -27.78
CA PRO A 197 -5.06 36.63 -28.47
C PRO A 197 -3.99 36.05 -29.39
N GLU A 198 -3.31 36.89 -30.17
CA GLU A 198 -2.21 36.47 -31.04
C GLU A 198 -1.01 36.00 -30.20
N LEU A 199 -0.70 36.70 -29.11
CA LEU A 199 0.32 36.30 -28.15
C LEU A 199 0.08 34.88 -27.66
N LEU A 200 -1.14 34.55 -27.22
CA LEU A 200 -1.48 33.20 -26.74
C LEU A 200 -1.27 32.13 -27.81
N ASP A 201 -1.66 32.38 -29.06
CA ASP A 201 -1.50 31.45 -30.17
C ASP A 201 -0.03 31.17 -30.50
N HIS A 202 0.88 32.11 -30.22
CA HIS A 202 2.31 31.99 -30.52
C HIS A 202 3.14 31.26 -29.45
N GLN A 203 2.56 30.94 -28.29
CA GLN A 203 3.28 30.29 -27.20
C GLN A 203 3.54 28.80 -27.48
N PHE A 204 4.58 28.23 -26.84
CA PHE A 204 4.85 26.78 -26.87
C PHE A 204 3.99 25.98 -25.88
N TYR A 205 2.96 26.62 -25.34
CA TYR A 205 1.93 26.00 -24.52
C TYR A 205 0.57 26.57 -24.89
N ARG A 206 -0.47 25.76 -24.69
CA ARG A 206 -1.87 26.13 -24.92
C ARG A 206 -2.59 26.13 -23.57
N LEU A 207 -2.93 27.30 -23.05
CA LEU A 207 -3.81 27.40 -21.88
C LEU A 207 -5.20 26.91 -22.28
N ALA A 208 -5.75 25.99 -21.49
CA ALA A 208 -7.03 25.37 -21.81
C ALA A 208 -7.91 25.18 -20.59
N TYR A 209 -9.21 25.02 -20.85
CA TYR A 209 -10.19 24.65 -19.84
C TYR A 209 -9.82 23.31 -19.22
N TRP A 210 -9.76 23.22 -17.89
CA TRP A 210 -9.22 22.05 -17.20
C TRP A 210 -9.88 20.73 -17.59
N ARG A 211 -11.17 20.74 -17.94
CA ARG A 211 -11.91 19.51 -18.31
C ARG A 211 -11.48 18.85 -19.61
N ILE A 212 -10.69 19.52 -20.47
CA ILE A 212 -10.23 18.87 -21.70
C ILE A 212 -8.95 18.05 -21.47
N ALA A 213 -8.38 18.06 -20.26
CA ALA A 213 -7.21 17.26 -19.92
C ALA A 213 -7.43 15.77 -20.24
N ASP A 214 -8.57 15.22 -19.84
CA ASP A 214 -8.83 13.78 -20.00
C ASP A 214 -8.88 13.34 -21.47
N GLU A 215 -9.17 14.25 -22.41
CA GLU A 215 -9.32 13.94 -23.84
C GLU A 215 -8.10 14.35 -24.71
N GLU A 216 -7.45 15.48 -24.39
CA GLU A 216 -6.47 16.13 -25.28
C GLU A 216 -5.06 16.25 -24.69
N LEU A 217 -4.79 15.72 -23.50
CA LEU A 217 -3.47 15.87 -22.90
C LEU A 217 -2.37 15.24 -23.76
N ASN A 218 -1.30 15.99 -23.98
CA ASN A 218 -0.20 15.59 -24.83
C ASN A 218 1.12 15.41 -24.08
N TYR A 219 1.08 15.20 -22.77
CA TYR A 219 2.22 14.71 -22.00
C TYR A 219 1.76 13.60 -21.06
N ARG A 220 2.64 12.62 -20.81
CA ARG A 220 2.32 11.53 -19.88
C ARG A 220 2.29 12.07 -18.45
N ARG A 221 1.26 11.69 -17.70
CA ARG A 221 1.09 12.02 -16.27
C ARG A 221 1.46 10.85 -15.36
N PHE A 222 1.52 11.10 -14.06
CA PHE A 222 1.34 10.06 -13.04
C PHE A 222 -0.15 9.81 -12.83
N PHE A 223 -0.64 8.63 -13.23
CA PHE A 223 -2.07 8.31 -13.24
C PHE A 223 -2.90 9.41 -13.93
N ASP A 224 -3.91 9.93 -13.23
CA ASP A 224 -4.84 10.98 -13.64
C ASP A 224 -4.52 12.35 -13.00
N ILE A 225 -3.28 12.56 -12.56
CA ILE A 225 -2.87 13.79 -11.85
C ILE A 225 -2.16 14.74 -12.81
N ASP A 226 -2.89 15.74 -13.33
CA ASP A 226 -2.39 16.78 -14.24
C ASP A 226 -1.20 17.56 -13.69
N THR A 227 -1.11 17.66 -12.36
CA THR A 227 -0.03 18.39 -11.70
C THR A 227 1.27 17.60 -11.58
N LEU A 228 1.36 16.39 -12.16
CA LEU A 228 2.55 15.53 -12.14
C LEU A 228 2.92 15.08 -13.56
N ALA A 229 3.84 15.80 -14.20
CA ALA A 229 4.34 15.49 -15.54
C ALA A 229 5.47 14.45 -15.47
N ALA A 230 5.35 13.39 -16.27
CA ALA A 230 6.32 12.33 -16.26
C ALA A 230 7.66 12.74 -16.89
N ILE A 231 8.75 12.21 -16.33
CA ILE A 231 10.11 12.39 -16.84
C ILE A 231 10.64 11.13 -17.50
N ARG A 232 11.54 11.33 -18.46
CA ARG A 232 12.15 10.29 -19.30
C ARG A 232 13.44 9.74 -18.68
N VAL A 233 13.33 9.10 -17.52
CA VAL A 233 14.48 8.59 -16.76
C VAL A 233 15.21 7.43 -17.47
N GLU A 234 14.64 6.89 -18.55
CA GLU A 234 15.34 5.99 -19.46
C GLU A 234 16.48 6.66 -20.23
N ASP A 235 16.43 7.99 -20.44
CA ASP A 235 17.54 8.79 -20.96
C ASP A 235 18.65 8.86 -19.89
N PRO A 236 19.87 8.36 -20.18
CA PRO A 236 20.98 8.39 -19.22
C PRO A 236 21.32 9.78 -18.67
N ALA A 237 21.11 10.85 -19.45
CA ALA A 237 21.37 12.22 -19.01
C ALA A 237 20.30 12.72 -18.03
N VAL A 238 19.04 12.32 -18.22
CA VAL A 238 17.96 12.62 -17.28
C VAL A 238 18.19 11.86 -15.98
N PHE A 239 18.47 10.56 -16.04
CA PHE A 239 18.84 9.75 -14.86
C PHE A 239 20.00 10.38 -14.08
N ALA A 240 21.11 10.68 -14.76
CA ALA A 240 22.30 11.23 -14.11
C ALA A 240 21.98 12.54 -13.37
N ALA A 241 21.22 13.43 -14.01
CA ALA A 241 20.89 14.73 -13.44
C ALA A 241 19.81 14.70 -12.35
N SER A 242 18.85 13.76 -12.40
CA SER A 242 17.83 13.61 -11.35
C SER A 242 18.34 12.84 -10.13
N HIS A 243 19.38 12.03 -10.28
CA HIS A 243 19.90 11.17 -9.20
C HIS A 243 21.23 11.64 -8.59
N ASP A 244 21.93 12.61 -9.19
CA ASP A 244 23.28 13.03 -8.76
C ASP A 244 23.41 13.28 -7.25
N LEU A 245 22.49 14.07 -6.67
CA LEU A 245 22.53 14.40 -5.25
C LEU A 245 22.39 13.17 -4.36
N LEU A 246 21.42 12.29 -4.65
CA LEU A 246 21.13 11.09 -3.87
C LEU A 246 22.25 10.04 -4.00
N ILE A 247 22.80 9.87 -5.20
CA ILE A 247 23.95 8.99 -5.43
C ILE A 247 25.19 9.52 -4.69
N ARG A 248 25.41 10.85 -4.67
CA ARG A 248 26.48 11.46 -3.87
C ARG A 248 26.27 11.21 -2.38
N PHE A 249 25.06 11.39 -1.85
CA PHE A 249 24.77 11.07 -0.45
C PHE A 249 25.05 9.60 -0.12
N HIS A 250 24.75 8.68 -1.03
CA HIS A 250 25.12 7.29 -0.87
C HIS A 250 26.64 7.10 -0.84
N ARG A 251 27.38 7.62 -1.83
CA ARG A 251 28.85 7.52 -1.87
C ARG A 251 29.54 8.16 -0.66
N ASP A 252 28.95 9.22 -0.11
CA ASP A 252 29.43 9.90 1.09
C ASP A 252 29.07 9.15 2.39
N GLY A 253 28.33 8.03 2.29
CA GLY A 253 27.89 7.22 3.43
C GLY A 253 26.74 7.83 4.23
N LYS A 254 26.03 8.84 3.70
CA LYS A 254 24.88 9.49 4.35
C LYS A 254 23.56 8.74 4.15
N VAL A 255 23.45 7.98 3.06
CA VAL A 255 22.28 7.17 2.69
C VAL A 255 22.76 5.75 2.39
N ASP A 256 22.15 4.75 3.01
CA ASP A 256 22.52 3.33 2.90
C ASP A 256 21.72 2.60 1.82
N GLY A 257 20.55 3.11 1.45
CA GLY A 257 19.68 2.48 0.44
C GLY A 257 18.55 3.37 -0.04
N PHE A 258 17.76 2.85 -0.98
CA PHE A 258 16.70 3.59 -1.64
C PHE A 258 15.39 2.81 -1.65
N ARG A 259 14.26 3.50 -1.51
CA ARG A 259 12.95 2.99 -1.94
C ARG A 259 12.58 3.71 -3.22
N ILE A 260 12.18 2.95 -4.24
CA ILE A 260 11.84 3.49 -5.56
C ILE A 260 10.33 3.56 -5.68
N ASP A 261 9.83 4.78 -5.79
CA ASP A 261 8.44 5.11 -6.07
C ASP A 261 8.06 4.71 -7.50
N HIS A 262 6.90 4.07 -7.63
CA HIS A 262 6.23 3.78 -8.89
C HIS A 262 7.13 3.34 -10.06
N PRO A 263 7.99 2.31 -9.91
CA PRO A 263 8.81 1.75 -10.99
C PRO A 263 7.97 1.27 -12.19
N ASP A 264 6.70 0.88 -11.98
CA ASP A 264 5.82 0.42 -13.05
C ASP A 264 5.41 1.52 -14.04
N GLY A 265 5.58 2.81 -13.70
CA GLY A 265 5.40 3.91 -14.64
C GLY A 265 6.60 4.17 -15.56
N LEU A 266 7.74 3.53 -15.29
CA LEU A 266 8.97 3.75 -16.06
C LEU A 266 8.91 3.05 -17.43
N ALA A 267 9.52 3.68 -18.44
CA ALA A 267 9.65 3.10 -19.77
C ALA A 267 10.50 1.83 -19.76
N ASP A 268 11.60 1.83 -18.99
CA ASP A 268 12.51 0.69 -18.83
C ASP A 268 12.92 0.51 -17.35
N PRO A 269 12.06 -0.11 -16.52
CA PRO A 269 12.34 -0.29 -15.10
C PRO A 269 13.57 -1.17 -14.86
N ARG A 270 13.75 -2.23 -15.67
CA ARG A 270 14.94 -3.11 -15.60
C ARG A 270 16.23 -2.32 -15.83
N GLY A 271 16.29 -1.50 -16.88
CA GLY A 271 17.44 -0.64 -17.14
C GLY A 271 17.63 0.43 -16.07
N TYR A 272 16.55 0.97 -15.51
CA TYR A 272 16.61 1.90 -14.38
C TYR A 272 17.29 1.25 -13.16
N PHE A 273 16.82 0.08 -12.69
CA PHE A 273 17.43 -0.60 -11.55
C PHE A 273 18.89 -0.99 -11.82
N ARG A 274 19.22 -1.45 -13.04
CA ARG A 274 20.61 -1.73 -13.44
C ARG A 274 21.49 -0.48 -13.43
N ARG A 275 20.99 0.67 -13.89
CA ARG A 275 21.71 1.95 -13.82
C ARG A 275 21.93 2.38 -12.38
N LEU A 276 20.90 2.29 -11.54
CA LEU A 276 21.00 2.62 -10.12
C LEU A 276 22.04 1.74 -9.42
N ALA A 277 21.94 0.41 -9.56
CA ALA A 277 22.88 -0.54 -8.98
C ALA A 277 24.33 -0.28 -9.42
N ARG A 278 24.58 0.05 -10.70
CA ARG A 278 25.92 0.43 -11.19
C ARG A 278 26.41 1.74 -10.59
N ALA A 279 25.52 2.73 -10.45
CA ALA A 279 25.90 4.04 -9.95
C ALA A 279 26.21 4.05 -8.44
N THR A 280 25.66 3.08 -7.71
CA THR A 280 25.74 2.95 -6.25
C THR A 280 26.56 1.75 -5.79
N ASP A 281 27.19 0.99 -6.70
CA ASP A 281 27.91 -0.25 -6.37
C ASP A 281 27.04 -1.27 -5.60
N GLY A 282 25.75 -1.35 -5.97
CA GLY A 282 24.81 -2.33 -5.43
C GLY A 282 24.16 -1.95 -4.10
N ALA A 283 23.77 -0.69 -3.92
CA ALA A 283 22.96 -0.26 -2.76
C ALA A 283 21.74 -1.16 -2.52
N TRP A 284 21.30 -1.25 -1.27
CA TRP A 284 20.02 -1.89 -0.95
C TRP A 284 18.87 -1.05 -1.55
N VAL A 285 18.00 -1.69 -2.33
CA VAL A 285 16.89 -1.03 -3.03
C VAL A 285 15.59 -1.80 -2.83
N ALA A 286 14.52 -1.14 -2.38
CA ALA A 286 13.16 -1.68 -2.39
C ALA A 286 12.32 -1.03 -3.49
N ALA A 287 11.57 -1.83 -4.25
CA ALA A 287 10.67 -1.36 -5.29
C ALA A 287 9.25 -1.23 -4.76
N GLU A 288 8.60 -0.08 -4.94
CA GLU A 288 7.15 0.00 -4.77
C GLU A 288 6.46 -0.66 -5.96
N LYS A 289 6.33 -1.98 -5.93
CA LYS A 289 5.67 -2.75 -6.97
C LYS A 289 4.56 -3.59 -6.36
N ILE A 290 3.36 -3.45 -6.91
CA ILE A 290 2.20 -4.24 -6.50
C ILE A 290 2.23 -5.57 -7.23
N LEU A 291 2.28 -6.67 -6.47
CA LEU A 291 2.26 -8.03 -7.00
C LEU A 291 0.85 -8.61 -6.86
N GLU A 292 0.22 -8.96 -7.99
CA GLU A 292 -1.11 -9.56 -8.00
C GLU A 292 -1.06 -11.03 -7.57
N SER A 293 -1.81 -11.41 -6.54
CA SER A 293 -1.90 -12.77 -5.99
C SER A 293 -0.58 -13.58 -6.07
N GLU A 294 -0.39 -14.43 -7.07
CA GLU A 294 0.78 -15.32 -7.22
C GLU A 294 1.88 -14.78 -8.16
N GLU A 295 1.76 -13.53 -8.63
CA GLU A 295 2.78 -12.81 -9.41
C GLU A 295 4.10 -12.74 -8.63
N GLU A 296 5.20 -12.86 -9.36
CA GLU A 296 6.56 -12.79 -8.81
C GLU A 296 7.27 -11.57 -9.40
N LEU A 297 8.09 -10.90 -8.57
CA LEU A 297 8.90 -9.77 -9.02
C LEU A 297 9.87 -10.22 -10.12
N PRO A 298 10.09 -9.42 -11.20
CA PRO A 298 11.05 -9.78 -12.24
C PRO A 298 12.43 -10.12 -11.66
N GLY A 299 12.93 -11.32 -11.99
CA GLY A 299 14.14 -11.87 -11.37
C GLY A 299 15.45 -11.18 -11.77
N ASP A 300 15.42 -10.30 -12.76
CA ASP A 300 16.59 -9.59 -13.27
C ASP A 300 16.64 -8.09 -12.88
N TRP A 301 15.76 -7.68 -11.97
CA TRP A 301 15.83 -6.39 -11.28
C TRP A 301 16.84 -6.48 -10.12
N PRO A 302 17.96 -5.74 -10.15
CA PRO A 302 18.90 -5.68 -9.03
C PRO A 302 18.32 -4.86 -7.88
N CYS A 303 17.37 -5.46 -7.14
CA CYS A 303 16.74 -4.89 -5.96
C CYS A 303 16.57 -5.97 -4.89
N ALA A 304 16.33 -5.55 -3.66
CA ALA A 304 16.15 -6.43 -2.51
C ALA A 304 14.77 -7.10 -2.49
N GLY A 305 13.76 -6.48 -3.12
CA GLY A 305 12.37 -6.94 -3.18
C GLY A 305 11.40 -5.77 -3.29
N THR A 306 10.13 -6.01 -2.96
CA THR A 306 9.08 -4.98 -2.91
C THR A 306 9.13 -4.16 -1.61
N THR A 307 8.23 -3.19 -1.47
CA THR A 307 7.92 -2.50 -0.21
C THR A 307 7.01 -3.31 0.73
N GLY A 308 6.54 -4.49 0.32
CA GLY A 308 5.94 -5.49 1.21
C GLY A 308 4.41 -5.59 1.21
N TYR A 309 3.68 -4.98 0.26
CA TYR A 309 2.22 -5.15 0.14
C TYR A 309 1.81 -6.61 -0.10
N ASP A 310 2.66 -7.38 -0.78
CA ASP A 310 2.51 -8.82 -0.97
C ASP A 310 2.60 -9.60 0.36
N ALA A 311 3.38 -9.12 1.32
CA ALA A 311 3.41 -9.64 2.68
C ALA A 311 2.19 -9.19 3.49
N LEU A 312 1.77 -7.93 3.35
CA LEU A 312 0.67 -7.33 4.10
C LEU A 312 -0.61 -8.17 4.00
N TRP A 313 -1.10 -8.41 2.78
CA TRP A 313 -2.38 -9.08 2.61
C TRP A 313 -2.31 -10.55 3.03
N ARG A 314 -1.16 -11.21 2.88
CA ARG A 314 -0.96 -12.61 3.30
C ARG A 314 -0.92 -12.76 4.82
N ILE A 315 -0.23 -11.84 5.50
CA ILE A 315 -0.21 -11.81 6.96
C ILE A 315 -1.61 -11.53 7.48
N GLN A 316 -2.33 -10.56 6.90
CA GLN A 316 -3.72 -10.30 7.24
C GLN A 316 -4.62 -11.50 6.98
N GLY A 317 -4.44 -12.20 5.85
CA GLY A 317 -5.22 -13.38 5.47
C GLY A 317 -5.18 -14.51 6.50
N LEU A 318 -4.08 -14.64 7.26
CA LEU A 318 -4.02 -15.57 8.39
C LEU A 318 -5.09 -15.29 9.46
N PHE A 319 -5.54 -14.04 9.61
CA PHE A 319 -6.47 -13.61 10.66
C PHE A 319 -7.90 -13.40 10.16
N VAL A 320 -8.19 -13.79 8.92
CA VAL A 320 -9.53 -13.79 8.33
C VAL A 320 -10.04 -15.23 8.28
N ASP A 321 -11.28 -15.45 8.72
CA ASP A 321 -11.96 -16.73 8.65
C ASP A 321 -12.56 -16.95 7.26
N PRO A 322 -12.09 -17.94 6.48
CA PRO A 322 -12.69 -18.27 5.19
C PRO A 322 -14.16 -18.69 5.30
N ASP A 323 -14.58 -19.26 6.44
CA ASP A 323 -15.98 -19.65 6.66
C ASP A 323 -16.91 -18.42 6.82
N GLY A 324 -16.33 -17.24 7.06
CA GLY A 324 -17.01 -15.95 7.12
C GLY A 324 -17.45 -15.41 5.76
N ALA A 325 -16.90 -15.91 4.65
CA ALA A 325 -17.12 -15.36 3.31
C ALA A 325 -18.60 -15.39 2.89
N ALA A 326 -19.21 -16.58 2.85
CA ALA A 326 -20.58 -16.72 2.38
C ALA A 326 -21.61 -15.97 3.26
N PRO A 327 -21.52 -16.02 4.61
CA PRO A 327 -22.38 -15.21 5.46
C PRO A 327 -22.21 -13.70 5.26
N LEU A 328 -20.97 -13.18 5.16
CA LEU A 328 -20.75 -11.75 4.95
C LEU A 328 -21.24 -11.28 3.57
N LEU A 329 -21.04 -12.09 2.53
CA LEU A 329 -21.62 -11.84 1.20
C LEU A 329 -23.15 -11.84 1.22
N HIS A 330 -23.77 -12.72 2.01
CA HIS A 330 -25.22 -12.69 2.19
C HIS A 330 -25.70 -11.40 2.86
N VAL A 331 -24.99 -10.93 3.90
CA VAL A 331 -25.30 -9.65 4.55
C VAL A 331 -25.14 -8.50 3.55
N TRP A 332 -24.01 -8.45 2.83
CA TRP A 332 -23.74 -7.46 1.79
C TRP A 332 -24.86 -7.39 0.76
N THR A 333 -25.14 -8.51 0.07
CA THR A 333 -26.14 -8.54 -1.00
C THR A 333 -27.55 -8.25 -0.51
N SER A 334 -27.95 -8.80 0.64
CA SER A 334 -29.30 -8.58 1.19
C SER A 334 -29.53 -7.15 1.68
N ARG A 335 -28.48 -6.44 2.10
CA ARG A 335 -28.58 -5.07 2.62
C ARG A 335 -28.39 -4.00 1.54
N THR A 336 -27.61 -4.30 0.51
CA THR A 336 -27.21 -3.30 -0.48
C THR A 336 -27.79 -3.53 -1.86
N GLY A 337 -28.08 -4.78 -2.24
CA GLY A 337 -28.44 -5.15 -3.61
C GLY A 337 -27.26 -5.17 -4.59
N GLU A 338 -26.04 -4.92 -4.11
CA GLU A 338 -24.82 -4.94 -4.91
C GLU A 338 -24.39 -6.36 -5.29
N PRO A 339 -23.51 -6.54 -6.31
CA PRO A 339 -23.02 -7.85 -6.73
C PRO A 339 -22.34 -8.66 -5.62
N ASP A 340 -22.50 -9.99 -5.66
CA ASP A 340 -21.81 -10.96 -4.78
C ASP A 340 -20.38 -11.29 -5.24
N HIS A 341 -19.99 -10.87 -6.45
CA HIS A 341 -18.67 -11.10 -7.02
C HIS A 341 -17.96 -9.80 -7.36
N LEU A 342 -16.66 -9.75 -7.08
CA LEU A 342 -15.80 -8.59 -7.36
C LEU A 342 -15.51 -8.41 -8.86
N GLY A 343 -15.37 -9.50 -9.61
CA GLY A 343 -14.96 -9.48 -11.03
C GLY A 343 -15.75 -8.49 -11.91
N PRO A 344 -17.10 -8.54 -11.94
CA PRO A 344 -17.90 -7.59 -12.70
C PRO A 344 -17.71 -6.13 -12.27
N VAL A 345 -17.49 -5.89 -10.98
CA VAL A 345 -17.25 -4.54 -10.43
C VAL A 345 -15.88 -4.01 -10.88
N VAL A 346 -14.86 -4.88 -10.92
CA VAL A 346 -13.54 -4.54 -11.45
C VAL A 346 -13.61 -4.24 -12.95
N GLU A 347 -14.34 -5.04 -13.73
CA GLU A 347 -14.51 -4.82 -15.16
C GLU A 347 -15.18 -3.46 -15.43
N GLU A 348 -16.30 -3.17 -14.76
CA GLU A 348 -17.01 -1.90 -14.88
C GLU A 348 -16.11 -0.71 -14.49
N ALA A 349 -15.37 -0.84 -13.39
CA ALA A 349 -14.50 0.21 -12.90
C ALA A 349 -13.31 0.47 -13.85
N LYS A 350 -12.64 -0.59 -14.33
CA LYS A 350 -11.56 -0.45 -15.32
C LYS A 350 -12.04 0.18 -16.61
N ARG A 351 -13.22 -0.24 -17.09
CA ARG A 351 -13.81 0.33 -18.30
C ARG A 351 -14.09 1.83 -18.15
N TYR A 352 -14.66 2.25 -17.02
CA TYR A 352 -14.82 3.67 -16.70
C TYR A 352 -13.48 4.41 -16.72
N ILE A 353 -12.43 3.85 -16.13
CA ILE A 353 -11.10 4.49 -16.14
C ILE A 353 -10.53 4.62 -17.56
N VAL A 354 -10.63 3.56 -18.37
CA VAL A 354 -10.14 3.57 -19.76
C VAL A 354 -10.92 4.58 -20.62
N ASP A 355 -12.25 4.62 -20.47
CA ASP A 355 -13.11 5.42 -21.33
C ASP A 355 -13.17 6.91 -20.92
N GLU A 356 -13.12 7.22 -19.62
CA GLU A 356 -13.36 8.57 -19.11
C GLU A 356 -12.12 9.25 -18.53
N VAL A 357 -11.19 8.50 -17.91
CA VAL A 357 -10.07 9.08 -17.13
C VAL A 357 -8.75 9.05 -17.91
N LEU A 358 -8.50 7.99 -18.66
CA LEU A 358 -7.28 7.76 -19.45
C LEU A 358 -7.53 7.86 -20.96
N ALA A 359 -8.57 8.61 -21.37
CA ALA A 359 -8.96 8.69 -22.77
C ALA A 359 -7.83 9.26 -23.66
N ALA A 360 -7.09 10.26 -23.17
CA ALA A 360 -5.92 10.81 -23.85
C ALA A 360 -4.83 9.74 -24.11
N GLU A 361 -4.53 8.90 -23.12
CA GLU A 361 -3.57 7.80 -23.27
C GLU A 361 -4.06 6.74 -24.28
N VAL A 362 -5.37 6.43 -24.27
CA VAL A 362 -6.00 5.52 -25.24
C VAL A 362 -5.94 6.09 -26.67
N VAL A 363 -6.27 7.37 -26.84
CA VAL A 363 -6.17 8.06 -28.14
C VAL A 363 -4.76 7.95 -28.69
N ARG A 364 -3.73 8.24 -27.87
CA ARG A 364 -2.33 8.12 -28.28
C ARG A 364 -1.96 6.70 -28.71
N LEU A 365 -2.35 5.69 -27.95
CA LEU A 365 -2.07 4.29 -28.31
C LEU A 365 -2.74 3.89 -29.63
N VAL A 366 -3.97 4.34 -29.86
CA VAL A 366 -4.70 4.08 -31.10
C VAL A 366 -4.05 4.79 -32.29
N GLU A 367 -3.54 6.01 -32.11
CA GLU A 367 -2.82 6.73 -33.16
C GLU A 367 -1.52 6.03 -33.55
N LEU A 368 -0.75 5.56 -32.57
CA LEU A 368 0.47 4.75 -32.80
C LEU A 368 0.13 3.49 -33.61
N VAL A 369 -0.86 2.72 -33.16
CA VAL A 369 -1.20 1.45 -33.82
C VAL A 369 -1.84 1.63 -35.19
N THR A 370 -2.59 2.72 -35.39
CA THR A 370 -3.13 3.09 -36.72
C THR A 370 -1.97 3.37 -37.67
N THR A 371 -0.97 4.13 -37.22
CA THR A 371 0.23 4.46 -38.01
C THR A 371 1.04 3.20 -38.34
N ILE A 372 1.19 2.27 -37.39
CA ILE A 372 1.81 0.95 -37.65
C ILE A 372 1.03 0.22 -38.75
N GLY A 373 -0.30 0.17 -38.64
CA GLY A 373 -1.17 -0.49 -39.62
C GLY A 373 -1.14 0.12 -41.02
N GLU A 374 -0.88 1.43 -41.18
CA GLU A 374 -0.75 2.07 -42.50
C GLU A 374 0.43 1.52 -43.33
N HIS A 375 1.48 1.07 -42.64
CA HIS A 375 2.69 0.51 -43.24
C HIS A 375 2.53 -0.95 -43.69
N ASP A 376 1.49 -1.65 -43.24
CA ASP A 376 1.17 -3.03 -43.64
C ASP A 376 -0.19 -3.08 -44.38
N ILE A 377 -0.17 -3.45 -45.66
CA ILE A 377 -1.38 -3.50 -46.48
C ILE A 377 -2.47 -4.42 -45.91
N SER A 378 -2.10 -5.46 -45.16
CA SER A 378 -3.04 -6.40 -44.55
C SER A 378 -3.80 -5.83 -43.36
N LEU A 379 -3.27 -4.76 -42.74
CA LEU A 379 -3.80 -4.14 -41.52
C LEU A 379 -4.61 -2.87 -41.81
N ARG A 380 -4.60 -2.36 -43.05
CA ARG A 380 -5.22 -1.07 -43.44
C ARG A 380 -6.73 -1.00 -43.26
N ASP A 381 -7.42 -2.13 -43.22
CA ASP A 381 -8.86 -2.19 -43.02
C ASP A 381 -9.26 -2.20 -41.53
N PHE A 382 -8.30 -2.26 -40.60
CA PHE A 382 -8.55 -2.05 -39.18
C PHE A 382 -8.88 -0.58 -38.91
N THR A 383 -10.18 -0.30 -38.89
CA THR A 383 -10.67 1.06 -38.62
C THR A 383 -10.27 1.52 -37.22
N ARG A 384 -9.99 2.82 -37.06
CA ARG A 384 -9.72 3.46 -35.76
C ARG A 384 -10.73 3.05 -34.68
N ARG A 385 -12.03 3.07 -35.00
CA ARG A 385 -13.10 2.66 -34.07
C ARG A 385 -12.97 1.20 -33.58
N ARG A 386 -12.55 0.28 -34.45
CA ARG A 386 -12.37 -1.14 -34.08
C ARG A 386 -11.12 -1.33 -33.24
N LEU A 387 -10.03 -0.64 -33.59
CA LEU A 387 -8.79 -0.61 -32.79
C LEU A 387 -9.02 -0.04 -31.39
N THR A 388 -9.76 1.07 -31.26
CA THR A 388 -10.13 1.62 -29.94
C THR A 388 -10.89 0.60 -29.10
N ARG A 389 -11.93 -0.03 -29.67
CA ARG A 389 -12.68 -1.08 -28.95
C ARG A 389 -11.77 -2.23 -28.52
N ALA A 390 -10.96 -2.76 -29.44
CA ALA A 390 -10.08 -3.90 -29.15
C ALA A 390 -9.03 -3.56 -28.08
N LEU A 391 -8.48 -2.34 -28.12
CA LEU A 391 -7.54 -1.86 -27.11
C LEU A 391 -8.21 -1.71 -25.74
N THR A 392 -9.43 -1.17 -25.67
CA THR A 392 -10.20 -1.10 -24.42
C THR A 392 -10.40 -2.49 -23.82
N GLU A 393 -10.80 -3.47 -24.62
CA GLU A 393 -11.02 -4.85 -24.13
C GLU A 393 -9.72 -5.49 -23.62
N LEU A 394 -8.59 -5.26 -24.31
CA LEU A 394 -7.27 -5.69 -23.84
C LEU A 394 -6.90 -5.03 -22.50
N LEU A 395 -7.02 -3.70 -22.38
CA LEU A 395 -6.69 -2.97 -21.15
C LEU A 395 -7.57 -3.38 -19.97
N VAL A 396 -8.87 -3.60 -20.21
CA VAL A 396 -9.81 -4.06 -19.17
C VAL A 396 -9.50 -5.50 -18.74
N ALA A 397 -9.08 -6.37 -19.67
CA ALA A 397 -8.78 -7.77 -19.41
C ALA A 397 -7.42 -8.02 -18.72
N PHE A 398 -6.56 -6.99 -18.59
CA PHE A 398 -5.31 -7.09 -17.82
C PHE A 398 -5.59 -7.43 -16.35
N ASP A 399 -4.92 -8.44 -15.81
CA ASP A 399 -5.07 -8.93 -14.44
C ASP A 399 -3.79 -8.79 -13.60
N VAL A 400 -2.76 -8.18 -14.18
CA VAL A 400 -1.53 -7.72 -13.52
C VAL A 400 -1.32 -6.25 -13.82
N TYR A 401 -0.51 -5.56 -13.01
CA TYR A 401 -0.18 -4.15 -13.22
C TYR A 401 0.47 -3.91 -14.59
N ARG A 402 1.41 -4.75 -14.98
CA ARG A 402 2.03 -4.71 -16.32
C ARG A 402 2.75 -6.01 -16.64
N ALA A 403 2.85 -6.32 -17.93
CA ALA A 403 3.89 -7.19 -18.44
C ALA A 403 5.19 -6.38 -18.65
N TYR A 404 6.35 -7.04 -18.66
CA TYR A 404 7.65 -6.39 -18.85
C TYR A 404 8.29 -6.83 -20.17
N VAL A 405 7.92 -6.17 -21.26
CA VAL A 405 8.53 -6.37 -22.58
C VAL A 405 9.58 -5.30 -22.82
N HIS A 406 10.76 -5.72 -23.25
CA HIS A 406 11.88 -4.84 -23.56
C HIS A 406 12.04 -4.72 -25.08
N PRO A 407 11.73 -3.56 -25.68
CA PRO A 407 11.86 -3.39 -27.11
C PRO A 407 13.31 -3.64 -27.58
N GLY A 408 13.45 -4.25 -28.76
CA GLY A 408 14.75 -4.68 -29.30
C GLY A 408 15.33 -5.97 -28.69
N GLU A 409 14.68 -6.58 -27.70
CA GLU A 409 15.04 -7.90 -27.16
C GLU A 409 13.88 -8.89 -27.34
N PRO A 410 14.15 -10.21 -27.51
CA PRO A 410 13.07 -11.20 -27.48
C PRO A 410 12.30 -11.13 -26.15
N PRO A 411 10.95 -11.06 -26.17
CA PRO A 411 10.17 -10.99 -24.95
C PRO A 411 10.35 -12.27 -24.12
N ASP A 412 10.37 -12.11 -22.80
CA ASP A 412 10.48 -13.27 -21.90
C ASP A 412 9.20 -14.11 -21.94
N ALA A 413 9.32 -15.39 -21.56
CA ALA A 413 8.21 -16.33 -21.62
C ALA A 413 7.03 -15.93 -20.73
N THR A 414 7.28 -15.28 -19.60
CA THR A 414 6.25 -14.82 -18.66
C THR A 414 5.48 -13.65 -19.26
N ALA A 415 6.15 -12.65 -19.83
CA ALA A 415 5.50 -11.53 -20.52
C ALA A 415 4.64 -12.02 -21.71
N VAL A 416 5.14 -12.98 -22.49
CA VAL A 416 4.37 -13.61 -23.58
C VAL A 416 3.14 -14.35 -23.06
N GLU A 417 3.28 -15.14 -22.00
CA GLU A 417 2.18 -15.88 -21.38
C GLU A 417 1.12 -14.92 -20.83
N THR A 418 1.53 -13.87 -20.11
CA THR A 418 0.63 -12.83 -19.60
C THR A 418 -0.15 -12.17 -20.73
N LEU A 419 0.53 -11.63 -21.75
CA LEU A 419 -0.14 -10.93 -22.86
C LEU A 419 -1.09 -11.83 -23.65
N ARG A 420 -0.71 -13.09 -23.88
CA ARG A 420 -1.59 -14.05 -24.56
C ARG A 420 -2.79 -14.44 -23.71
N ALA A 421 -2.63 -14.65 -22.41
CA ALA A 421 -3.75 -14.93 -21.50
C ALA A 421 -4.74 -13.75 -21.45
N VAL A 422 -4.24 -12.52 -21.43
CA VAL A 422 -5.07 -11.31 -21.55
C VAL A 422 -5.82 -11.28 -22.88
N ALA A 423 -5.12 -11.53 -23.99
CA ALA A 423 -5.71 -11.53 -25.33
C ALA A 423 -6.80 -12.61 -25.48
N GLU A 424 -6.59 -13.80 -24.90
CA GLU A 424 -7.59 -14.87 -24.86
C GLU A 424 -8.85 -14.44 -24.11
N ARG A 425 -8.71 -13.79 -22.94
CA ARG A 425 -9.85 -13.27 -22.17
C ARG A 425 -10.59 -12.17 -22.94
N ALA A 426 -9.87 -11.20 -23.52
CA ALA A 426 -10.46 -10.14 -24.31
C ALA A 426 -11.21 -10.70 -25.54
N THR A 427 -10.62 -11.67 -26.25
CA THR A 427 -11.23 -12.32 -27.41
C THR A 427 -12.48 -13.13 -27.03
N HIS A 428 -12.49 -13.75 -25.85
CA HIS A 428 -13.68 -14.46 -25.36
C HIS A 428 -14.87 -13.53 -25.15
N THR A 429 -14.64 -12.33 -24.62
CA THR A 429 -15.68 -11.31 -24.41
C THR A 429 -16.13 -10.66 -25.73
N THR A 430 -15.20 -10.49 -26.68
CA THR A 430 -15.44 -9.73 -27.92
C THR A 430 -14.89 -10.47 -29.15
N PRO A 431 -15.48 -11.63 -29.53
CA PRO A 431 -14.96 -12.47 -30.61
C PRO A 431 -15.00 -11.81 -31.99
N ASP A 432 -15.82 -10.75 -32.18
CA ASP A 432 -15.85 -9.96 -33.42
C ASP A 432 -14.59 -9.12 -33.62
N LEU A 433 -13.70 -8.99 -32.63
CA LEU A 433 -12.47 -8.19 -32.65
C LEU A 433 -11.19 -9.05 -32.55
N ALA A 434 -11.28 -10.36 -32.76
CA ALA A 434 -10.17 -11.29 -32.55
C ALA A 434 -8.89 -10.91 -33.34
N ASP A 435 -9.05 -10.48 -34.59
CA ASP A 435 -7.92 -10.11 -35.46
C ASP A 435 -7.27 -8.79 -34.98
N GLU A 436 -8.05 -7.80 -34.57
CA GLU A 436 -7.52 -6.56 -33.99
C GLU A 436 -6.82 -6.80 -32.64
N ILE A 437 -7.38 -7.67 -31.79
CA ILE A 437 -6.78 -8.05 -30.51
C ILE A 437 -5.43 -8.76 -30.75
N ALA A 438 -5.37 -9.67 -31.72
CA ALA A 438 -4.12 -10.34 -32.09
C ALA A 438 -3.06 -9.34 -32.56
N PHE A 439 -3.43 -8.41 -33.44
CA PHE A 439 -2.55 -7.33 -33.90
C PHE A 439 -2.01 -6.47 -32.76
N LEU A 440 -2.89 -6.00 -31.87
CA LEU A 440 -2.50 -5.19 -30.70
C LEU A 440 -1.58 -5.97 -29.75
N THR A 441 -1.83 -7.27 -29.59
CA THR A 441 -1.00 -8.15 -28.76
C THR A 441 0.40 -8.32 -29.35
N ASP A 442 0.50 -8.54 -30.65
CA ASP A 442 1.78 -8.64 -31.35
C ASP A 442 2.55 -7.30 -31.33
N ALA A 443 1.85 -6.16 -31.43
CA ALA A 443 2.45 -4.84 -31.26
C ALA A 443 2.96 -4.61 -29.82
N ALA A 444 2.19 -5.03 -28.81
CA ALA A 444 2.62 -4.98 -27.41
C ALA A 444 3.84 -5.89 -27.11
N LEU A 445 4.03 -6.95 -27.91
CA LEU A 445 5.20 -7.84 -27.86
C LEU A 445 6.40 -7.34 -28.68
N GLY A 446 6.27 -6.22 -29.40
CA GLY A 446 7.32 -5.70 -30.29
C GLY A 446 7.57 -6.58 -31.51
N ALA A 447 6.54 -7.31 -31.99
CA ALA A 447 6.67 -8.31 -33.04
C ALA A 447 6.33 -7.80 -34.46
N HIS A 448 6.03 -6.51 -34.63
CA HIS A 448 5.79 -5.90 -35.94
C HIS A 448 7.06 -5.23 -36.50
N GLY A 449 7.14 -5.07 -37.82
CA GLY A 449 8.37 -4.73 -38.55
C GLY A 449 8.74 -3.24 -38.61
N SER A 450 8.08 -2.37 -37.84
CA SER A 450 8.33 -0.93 -37.76
C SER A 450 9.01 -0.58 -36.43
N GLU A 451 10.28 -0.96 -36.30
CA GLU A 451 11.06 -0.96 -35.04
C GLU A 451 10.75 0.23 -34.12
N ALA A 452 10.84 1.48 -34.59
CA ALA A 452 10.64 2.65 -33.72
C ALA A 452 9.19 2.87 -33.22
N LEU A 453 8.18 2.61 -34.05
CA LEU A 453 6.77 2.79 -33.67
C LEU A 453 6.29 1.63 -32.79
N ASP A 454 6.73 0.42 -33.11
CA ASP A 454 6.41 -0.78 -32.33
C ASP A 454 7.05 -0.69 -30.94
N ASP A 455 8.29 -0.22 -30.85
CA ASP A 455 8.96 0.05 -29.57
C ASP A 455 8.19 1.10 -28.74
N GLU A 456 7.73 2.19 -29.36
CA GLU A 456 6.93 3.20 -28.66
C GLU A 456 5.59 2.64 -28.19
N PHE A 457 4.83 1.96 -29.05
CA PHE A 457 3.56 1.34 -28.66
C PHE A 457 3.76 0.34 -27.52
N CYS A 458 4.77 -0.53 -27.62
CA CYS A 458 5.12 -1.52 -26.60
C CYS A 458 5.38 -0.85 -25.23
N VAL A 459 6.19 0.21 -25.19
CA VAL A 459 6.49 0.95 -23.95
C VAL A 459 5.24 1.63 -23.40
N ARG A 460 4.50 2.35 -24.26
CA ARG A 460 3.32 3.12 -23.85
C ARG A 460 2.21 2.22 -23.32
N PHE A 461 1.97 1.11 -23.98
CA PHE A 461 0.96 0.14 -23.58
C PHE A 461 1.23 -0.33 -22.14
N GLN A 462 2.48 -0.72 -21.85
CA GLN A 462 2.90 -1.12 -20.50
C GLN A 462 2.81 0.02 -19.46
N GLN A 463 3.04 1.28 -19.87
CA GLN A 463 2.88 2.45 -19.01
C GLN A 463 1.41 2.79 -18.72
N THR A 464 0.46 2.29 -19.52
CA THR A 464 -0.98 2.53 -19.37
C THR A 464 -1.68 1.43 -18.57
N THR A 465 -1.25 0.16 -18.66
CA THR A 465 -1.91 -0.94 -17.92
C THR A 465 -1.86 -0.76 -16.40
N GLY A 466 -0.75 -0.21 -15.87
CA GLY A 466 -0.57 0.04 -14.44
C GLY A 466 -1.59 1.04 -13.88
N PRO A 467 -1.70 2.25 -14.47
CA PRO A 467 -2.77 3.20 -14.16
C PRO A 467 -4.19 2.62 -14.23
N VAL A 468 -4.49 1.80 -15.25
CA VAL A 468 -5.81 1.13 -15.37
C VAL A 468 -6.07 0.22 -14.16
N MET A 469 -5.07 -0.54 -13.71
CA MET A 469 -5.16 -1.38 -12.52
C MET A 469 -5.33 -0.56 -11.25
N ALA A 470 -4.45 0.40 -10.99
CA ALA A 470 -4.50 1.22 -9.78
C ALA A 470 -5.81 2.00 -9.65
N LYS A 471 -6.18 2.74 -10.71
CA LYS A 471 -7.37 3.60 -10.69
C LYS A 471 -8.66 2.81 -10.80
N GLY A 472 -8.65 1.68 -11.53
CA GLY A 472 -9.83 0.83 -11.73
C GLY A 472 -10.11 -0.07 -10.53
N VAL A 473 -9.08 -0.65 -9.92
CA VAL A 473 -9.24 -1.59 -8.80
C VAL A 473 -9.16 -0.86 -7.47
N GLU A 474 -8.02 -0.25 -7.15
CA GLU A 474 -7.75 0.27 -5.81
C GLU A 474 -8.53 1.55 -5.49
N ASP A 475 -8.65 2.45 -6.46
CA ASP A 475 -9.31 3.75 -6.30
C ASP A 475 -10.75 3.76 -6.85
N THR A 476 -11.30 2.62 -7.25
CA THR A 476 -12.70 2.56 -7.71
C THR A 476 -13.40 1.28 -7.26
N ALA A 477 -12.98 0.09 -7.72
CA ALA A 477 -13.68 -1.16 -7.38
C ALA A 477 -13.70 -1.44 -5.85
N PHE A 478 -12.60 -1.17 -5.15
CA PHE A 478 -12.51 -1.29 -3.68
C PHE A 478 -13.40 -0.31 -2.91
N TYR A 479 -13.90 0.73 -3.57
CA TYR A 479 -14.92 1.65 -3.05
C TYR A 479 -16.33 1.33 -3.55
N ARG A 480 -16.52 0.23 -4.30
CA ARG A 480 -17.82 -0.26 -4.80
C ARG A 480 -18.18 -1.65 -4.27
N TRP A 481 -17.18 -2.48 -3.94
CA TRP A 481 -17.38 -3.84 -3.44
C TRP A 481 -16.61 -4.06 -2.14
N PHE A 482 -17.33 -4.09 -1.02
CA PHE A 482 -16.73 -4.23 0.32
C PHE A 482 -17.60 -5.08 1.26
N PRO A 483 -17.93 -6.35 0.93
CA PRO A 483 -18.57 -7.25 1.89
C PRO A 483 -17.80 -7.34 3.21
N LEU A 484 -16.46 -7.23 3.11
CA LEU A 484 -15.55 -6.97 4.22
C LEU A 484 -14.49 -5.94 3.79
N ALA A 485 -14.63 -4.70 4.22
CA ALA A 485 -13.77 -3.57 3.82
C ALA A 485 -12.28 -3.74 4.21
N ALA A 486 -11.97 -4.64 5.15
CA ALA A 486 -10.59 -4.98 5.50
C ALA A 486 -9.81 -5.62 4.34
N LEU A 487 -10.51 -6.31 3.42
CA LEU A 487 -9.91 -7.01 2.29
C LEU A 487 -9.60 -6.07 1.11
N CYS A 488 -10.25 -4.90 1.07
CA CYS A 488 -10.10 -3.88 0.04
C CYS A 488 -8.90 -2.98 0.35
N GLU A 489 -7.70 -3.52 0.14
CA GLU A 489 -6.42 -2.89 0.49
C GLU A 489 -5.43 -2.99 -0.68
N VAL A 490 -4.49 -2.04 -0.78
CA VAL A 490 -3.49 -1.95 -1.86
C VAL A 490 -2.79 -3.30 -2.06
N GLY A 491 -2.83 -3.81 -3.30
CA GLY A 491 -2.27 -5.12 -3.68
C GLY A 491 -2.96 -6.37 -3.11
N ALA A 492 -4.10 -6.25 -2.43
CA ALA A 492 -4.81 -7.39 -1.86
C ALA A 492 -5.82 -8.00 -2.88
N PRO A 493 -5.87 -9.34 -3.02
CA PRO A 493 -6.95 -10.00 -3.75
C PRO A 493 -8.23 -9.98 -2.90
N ALA A 494 -9.02 -8.91 -3.01
CA ALA A 494 -10.11 -8.64 -2.06
C ALA A 494 -11.23 -9.70 -2.02
N ASP A 495 -11.37 -10.50 -3.07
CA ASP A 495 -12.31 -11.63 -3.16
C ASP A 495 -11.77 -12.93 -2.54
N ARG A 496 -10.49 -12.96 -2.13
CA ARG A 496 -9.87 -14.07 -1.40
C ARG A 496 -10.06 -13.90 0.11
N PHE A 497 -11.10 -14.53 0.65
CA PHE A 497 -11.35 -14.55 2.09
C PHE A 497 -10.39 -15.48 2.83
N GLY A 498 -9.38 -14.89 3.46
CA GLY A 498 -8.43 -15.59 4.30
C GLY A 498 -7.37 -16.39 3.55
N LEU A 499 -6.37 -16.85 4.31
CA LEU A 499 -5.24 -17.62 3.82
C LEU A 499 -4.95 -18.76 4.81
N ALA A 500 -4.83 -19.99 4.32
CA ALA A 500 -4.47 -21.11 5.17
C ALA A 500 -3.02 -20.96 5.68
N PRO A 501 -2.71 -21.39 6.93
CA PRO A 501 -1.35 -21.36 7.44
C PRO A 501 -0.33 -22.04 6.52
N GLU A 502 -0.71 -23.15 5.89
CA GLU A 502 0.15 -23.90 4.97
C GLU A 502 0.51 -23.07 3.73
N GLU A 503 -0.46 -22.34 3.15
CA GLU A 503 -0.23 -21.44 2.02
C GLU A 503 0.69 -20.28 2.41
N PHE A 504 0.48 -19.70 3.59
CA PHE A 504 1.37 -18.68 4.14
C PHE A 504 2.80 -19.21 4.34
N HIS A 505 2.97 -20.40 4.89
CA HIS A 505 4.29 -21.00 5.11
C HIS A 505 5.03 -21.27 3.79
N VAL A 506 4.32 -21.73 2.75
CA VAL A 506 4.87 -21.92 1.41
C VAL A 506 5.34 -20.59 0.82
N TRP A 507 4.51 -19.55 0.91
CA TRP A 507 4.89 -18.22 0.46
C TRP A 507 6.09 -17.67 1.25
N ALA A 508 6.07 -17.74 2.58
CA ALA A 508 7.12 -17.18 3.42
C ALA A 508 8.49 -17.84 3.17
N ALA A 509 8.50 -19.16 2.95
CA ALA A 509 9.72 -19.89 2.57
C ALA A 509 10.23 -19.46 1.18
N ARG A 510 9.33 -19.28 0.21
CA ARG A 510 9.68 -18.82 -1.15
C ARG A 510 10.21 -17.38 -1.14
N ALA A 511 9.51 -16.48 -0.46
CA ALA A 511 9.89 -15.08 -0.31
C ALA A 511 11.27 -14.95 0.34
N GLY A 512 11.53 -15.70 1.43
CA GLY A 512 12.83 -15.74 2.09
C GLY A 512 13.96 -16.29 1.21
N ALA A 513 13.68 -17.24 0.32
CA ALA A 513 14.69 -17.80 -0.58
C ALA A 513 15.04 -16.87 -1.76
N ARG A 514 14.07 -16.10 -2.26
CA ARG A 514 14.24 -15.25 -3.45
C ARG A 514 14.64 -13.82 -3.10
N HIS A 515 14.00 -13.26 -2.09
CA HIS A 515 14.16 -11.88 -1.64
C HIS A 515 14.45 -11.85 -0.12
N PRO A 516 15.58 -12.43 0.34
CA PRO A 516 15.91 -12.53 1.77
C PRO A 516 16.07 -11.17 2.48
N ALA A 517 16.14 -10.07 1.71
CA ALA A 517 16.22 -8.70 2.19
C ALA A 517 15.08 -7.80 1.68
N GLY A 518 14.01 -8.37 1.10
CA GLY A 518 12.82 -7.63 0.68
C GLY A 518 12.00 -7.13 1.87
N MET A 519 11.22 -6.06 1.69
CA MET A 519 10.46 -5.49 2.81
C MET A 519 9.22 -6.31 3.15
N THR A 520 8.78 -6.23 4.39
CA THR A 520 7.43 -6.63 4.81
C THR A 520 6.75 -5.46 5.50
N THR A 521 5.49 -5.18 5.21
CA THR A 521 4.75 -4.08 5.84
C THR A 521 3.35 -4.49 6.27
N LEU A 522 2.75 -3.68 7.15
CA LEU A 522 1.34 -3.78 7.56
C LEU A 522 0.59 -2.45 7.40
N SER A 523 1.28 -1.31 7.45
CA SER A 523 0.69 0.00 7.20
C SER A 523 1.68 0.82 6.41
N THR A 524 1.19 1.65 5.49
CA THR A 524 2.00 2.61 4.75
C THR A 524 1.28 3.95 4.70
N HIS A 525 1.86 4.92 4.00
CA HIS A 525 1.20 6.18 3.71
C HIS A 525 0.11 6.07 2.64
N ASP A 526 -0.01 4.92 1.95
CA ASP A 526 -1.00 4.69 0.89
C ASP A 526 -2.00 3.58 1.21
N THR A 527 -1.76 2.78 2.26
CA THR A 527 -2.77 1.82 2.74
C THR A 527 -4.10 2.53 3.00
N LYS A 528 -5.19 1.98 2.47
CA LYS A 528 -6.56 2.51 2.57
C LYS A 528 -7.05 2.50 4.03
N ARG A 529 -6.53 1.60 4.86
CA ARG A 529 -6.70 1.62 6.33
C ARG A 529 -5.41 1.19 7.01
N SER A 530 -5.18 1.64 8.23
CA SER A 530 -4.07 1.14 9.07
C SER A 530 -4.28 -0.30 9.56
N GLU A 531 -3.18 -0.96 9.94
CA GLU A 531 -3.16 -2.36 10.36
C GLU A 531 -4.15 -2.72 11.48
N ASP A 532 -4.39 -1.82 12.44
CA ASP A 532 -5.27 -2.12 13.56
C ASP A 532 -6.76 -1.90 13.24
N VAL A 533 -7.07 -0.99 12.31
CA VAL A 533 -8.43 -0.89 11.74
C VAL A 533 -8.77 -2.19 11.03
N ARG A 534 -7.85 -2.70 10.20
CA ARG A 534 -8.07 -3.98 9.49
C ARG A 534 -8.11 -5.15 10.46
N ALA A 535 -7.21 -5.21 11.45
CA ALA A 535 -7.19 -6.26 12.48
C ALA A 535 -8.54 -6.41 13.20
N ARG A 536 -9.19 -5.30 13.53
CA ARG A 536 -10.53 -5.28 14.12
C ARG A 536 -11.59 -5.73 13.13
N LEU A 537 -11.59 -5.18 11.92
CA LEU A 537 -12.59 -5.52 10.90
C LEU A 537 -12.52 -6.99 10.49
N CYS A 538 -11.32 -7.61 10.45
CA CYS A 538 -11.18 -9.04 10.18
C CYS A 538 -11.99 -9.92 11.13
N LEU A 539 -12.28 -9.49 12.37
CA LEU A 539 -13.13 -10.23 13.31
C LEU A 539 -14.59 -10.40 12.83
N LEU A 540 -15.05 -9.56 11.90
CA LEU A 540 -16.38 -9.71 11.30
C LEU A 540 -16.51 -11.03 10.53
N SER A 541 -15.40 -11.57 10.02
CA SER A 541 -15.38 -12.90 9.38
C SER A 541 -15.69 -14.04 10.35
N GLU A 542 -15.32 -13.90 11.62
CA GLU A 542 -15.63 -14.90 12.67
C GLU A 542 -17.02 -14.70 13.29
N MET A 543 -17.59 -13.50 13.16
CA MET A 543 -18.85 -13.11 13.81
C MET A 543 -19.93 -12.56 12.86
N PRO A 544 -20.17 -13.16 11.67
CA PRO A 544 -21.03 -12.56 10.65
C PRO A 544 -22.48 -12.36 11.11
N ARG A 545 -23.00 -13.24 11.98
CA ARG A 545 -24.35 -13.08 12.55
C ARG A 545 -24.45 -11.94 13.56
N ALA A 546 -23.38 -11.70 14.32
CA ALA A 546 -23.36 -10.59 15.27
C ALA A 546 -23.28 -9.26 14.51
N TRP A 547 -22.46 -9.23 13.46
CA TRP A 547 -22.37 -8.13 12.52
C TRP A 547 -23.73 -7.83 11.86
N GLU A 548 -24.41 -8.83 11.31
CA GLU A 548 -25.73 -8.64 10.70
C GLU A 548 -26.73 -7.97 11.65
N ARG A 549 -26.78 -8.44 12.91
CA ARG A 549 -27.68 -7.84 13.93
C ARG A 549 -27.30 -6.38 14.23
N MET A 550 -26.01 -6.06 14.28
CA MET A 550 -25.55 -4.69 14.48
C MET A 550 -25.98 -3.80 13.32
N VAL A 551 -25.77 -4.24 12.07
CA VAL A 551 -26.19 -3.50 10.87
C VAL A 551 -27.70 -3.26 10.87
N VAL A 552 -28.52 -4.28 11.18
CA VAL A 552 -29.97 -4.12 11.31
C VAL A 552 -30.32 -3.10 12.39
N SER A 553 -29.71 -3.21 13.57
CA SER A 553 -29.98 -2.30 14.67
C SER A 553 -29.64 -0.85 14.32
N LEU A 554 -28.47 -0.61 13.72
CA LEU A 554 -28.03 0.73 13.32
C LEU A 554 -28.92 1.29 12.20
N HIS A 555 -29.29 0.44 11.25
CA HIS A 555 -30.21 0.80 10.18
C HIS A 555 -31.59 1.21 10.74
N ASP A 556 -32.15 0.46 11.68
CA ASP A 556 -33.46 0.76 12.25
C ASP A 556 -33.41 2.02 13.13
N LEU A 557 -32.36 2.16 13.96
CA LEU A 557 -32.16 3.34 14.82
C LEU A 557 -32.03 4.65 14.03
N THR A 558 -31.44 4.59 12.84
CA THR A 558 -31.18 5.77 12.01
C THR A 558 -32.25 6.01 10.96
N ALA A 559 -33.28 5.17 10.88
CA ALA A 559 -34.29 5.20 9.83
C ALA A 559 -34.99 6.57 9.66
N ALA A 560 -35.25 7.27 10.77
CA ALA A 560 -35.92 8.57 10.74
C ALA A 560 -35.04 9.73 10.23
N ARG A 561 -33.71 9.57 10.24
CA ARG A 561 -32.74 10.58 9.82
C ARG A 561 -32.01 10.21 8.53
N ARG A 562 -32.21 9.00 8.02
CA ARG A 562 -31.57 8.54 6.79
C ARG A 562 -32.08 9.36 5.60
N PRO A 563 -31.21 10.07 4.87
CA PRO A 563 -31.63 10.82 3.69
C PRO A 563 -31.92 9.86 2.52
N GLU A 564 -32.85 10.27 1.65
CA GLU A 564 -33.26 9.48 0.47
C GLU A 564 -32.12 9.27 -0.52
N LEU A 565 -31.21 10.24 -0.63
CA LEU A 565 -30.05 10.19 -1.55
C LEU A 565 -28.95 9.22 -1.10
N LEU A 566 -28.91 8.82 0.18
CA LEU A 566 -27.87 7.91 0.68
C LEU A 566 -28.13 6.49 0.19
N ASP A 567 -27.24 6.00 -0.66
CA ASP A 567 -27.28 4.62 -1.13
C ASP A 567 -26.88 3.63 -0.02
N ARG A 568 -27.34 2.39 -0.20
CA ARG A 568 -27.16 1.32 0.81
C ARG A 568 -25.72 0.85 0.93
N ALA A 569 -24.94 0.92 -0.14
CA ALA A 569 -23.54 0.50 -0.11
C ALA A 569 -22.73 1.48 0.74
N THR A 570 -22.88 2.78 0.52
CA THR A 570 -22.24 3.84 1.33
C THR A 570 -22.66 3.77 2.80
N GLU A 571 -23.95 3.53 3.09
CA GLU A 571 -24.42 3.27 4.46
C GLU A 571 -23.70 2.06 5.10
N TYR A 572 -23.56 0.96 4.35
CA TYR A 572 -22.88 -0.24 4.84
C TYR A 572 -21.38 -0.02 5.07
N LEU A 573 -20.71 0.74 4.20
CA LEU A 573 -19.31 1.14 4.38
C LEU A 573 -19.14 1.97 5.65
N LEU A 574 -20.02 2.94 5.86
CA LEU A 574 -20.03 3.80 7.04
C LEU A 574 -20.04 2.95 8.32
N TRP A 575 -20.90 1.93 8.41
CA TRP A 575 -20.94 1.07 9.61
C TRP A 575 -19.65 0.30 9.86
N GLN A 576 -19.01 -0.23 8.81
CA GLN A 576 -17.72 -0.90 8.97
C GLN A 576 -16.66 0.10 9.43
N ILE A 577 -16.58 1.29 8.82
CA ILE A 577 -15.56 2.28 9.18
C ILE A 577 -15.76 2.84 10.58
N LEU A 578 -17.02 3.08 10.96
CA LEU A 578 -17.39 3.48 12.31
C LEU A 578 -16.88 2.46 13.33
N LEU A 579 -17.07 1.17 13.08
CA LEU A 579 -16.56 0.10 13.93
C LEU A 579 -15.02 0.02 13.92
N GLY A 580 -14.43 -0.01 12.72
CA GLY A 580 -13.00 -0.19 12.50
C GLY A 580 -12.15 0.90 13.17
N ALA A 581 -12.61 2.14 13.09
CA ALA A 581 -11.90 3.31 13.62
C ALA A 581 -12.44 3.82 14.96
N TRP A 582 -13.42 3.15 15.60
CA TRP A 582 -14.00 3.62 16.87
C TRP A 582 -12.98 3.69 18.02
N PRO A 583 -12.96 4.77 18.82
CA PRO A 583 -13.71 6.02 18.64
C PRO A 583 -13.11 6.89 17.52
N ILE A 584 -13.98 7.57 16.75
CA ILE A 584 -13.59 8.45 15.65
C ILE A 584 -14.32 9.80 15.74
N GLU A 585 -13.58 10.88 15.48
CA GLU A 585 -14.12 12.24 15.40
C GLU A 585 -14.93 12.45 14.11
N ALA A 586 -15.92 13.34 14.17
CA ALA A 586 -16.84 13.58 13.05
C ALA A 586 -16.12 14.07 11.79
N GLU A 587 -15.13 14.93 11.95
CA GLU A 587 -14.35 15.50 10.86
C GLU A 587 -13.61 14.39 10.10
N ARG A 588 -12.99 13.45 10.82
CA ARG A 588 -12.25 12.32 10.23
C ARG A 588 -13.18 11.37 9.47
N LEU A 589 -14.38 11.10 10.00
CA LEU A 589 -15.36 10.26 9.32
C LEU A 589 -15.92 10.93 8.06
N VAL A 590 -16.22 12.23 8.14
CA VAL A 590 -16.73 13.03 7.02
C VAL A 590 -15.70 13.12 5.90
N GLU A 591 -14.43 13.37 6.24
CA GLU A 591 -13.33 13.41 5.28
C GLU A 591 -13.16 12.06 4.58
N PHE A 592 -13.16 10.96 5.35
CA PHE A 592 -13.10 9.62 4.79
C PHE A 592 -14.26 9.35 3.83
N LEU A 593 -15.51 9.64 4.22
CA LEU A 593 -16.68 9.35 3.40
C LEU A 593 -16.69 10.21 2.13
N THR A 594 -16.29 11.48 2.21
CA THR A 594 -16.16 12.37 1.05
C THR A 594 -15.17 11.79 0.04
N LYS A 595 -14.01 11.32 0.51
CA LYS A 595 -13.04 10.65 -0.36
C LYS A 595 -13.61 9.34 -0.92
N ALA A 596 -14.19 8.49 -0.07
CA ALA A 596 -14.70 7.19 -0.46
C ALA A 596 -15.80 7.26 -1.53
N THR A 597 -16.76 8.18 -1.41
CA THR A 597 -17.85 8.33 -2.40
C THR A 597 -17.36 8.91 -3.72
N ARG A 598 -16.38 9.83 -3.67
CA ARG A 598 -15.73 10.38 -4.88
C ARG A 598 -14.84 9.37 -5.57
N GLU A 599 -14.16 8.49 -4.82
CA GLU A 599 -13.42 7.37 -5.40
C GLU A 599 -14.36 6.31 -5.99
N ALA A 600 -15.53 6.09 -5.41
CA ALA A 600 -16.54 5.20 -5.98
C ALA A 600 -17.07 5.69 -7.34
N LYS A 601 -17.08 7.00 -7.62
CA LYS A 601 -17.47 7.57 -8.94
C LYS A 601 -18.86 7.11 -9.43
N ARG A 602 -19.81 6.86 -8.51
CA ARG A 602 -21.20 6.46 -8.85
C ARG A 602 -22.19 7.63 -8.80
N HIS A 603 -22.09 8.43 -7.75
CA HIS A 603 -22.99 9.56 -7.49
C HIS A 603 -22.29 10.92 -7.54
N THR A 604 -21.00 10.93 -7.24
CA THR A 604 -20.15 12.13 -7.12
C THR A 604 -18.73 11.73 -7.50
N SER A 605 -17.92 12.68 -7.97
CA SER A 605 -16.49 12.48 -8.24
C SER A 605 -15.70 13.75 -7.93
N TRP A 606 -14.37 13.69 -8.02
CA TRP A 606 -13.52 14.88 -7.88
C TRP A 606 -13.77 15.91 -8.99
N THR A 607 -14.11 15.47 -10.20
CA THR A 607 -14.32 16.33 -11.37
C THR A 607 -15.78 16.75 -11.57
N GLN A 608 -16.72 15.96 -11.04
CA GLN A 608 -18.16 16.20 -11.12
C GLN A 608 -18.80 16.02 -9.74
N PRO A 609 -18.55 16.93 -8.79
CA PRO A 609 -19.12 16.82 -7.45
C PRO A 609 -20.64 17.05 -7.47
N ASP A 610 -21.39 16.18 -6.78
CA ASP A 610 -22.81 16.38 -6.48
C ASP A 610 -22.97 16.89 -5.05
N ALA A 611 -23.16 18.20 -4.91
CA ALA A 611 -23.27 18.85 -3.61
C ALA A 611 -24.46 18.34 -2.77
N ALA A 612 -25.56 17.91 -3.39
CA ALA A 612 -26.73 17.42 -2.66
C ALA A 612 -26.48 16.03 -2.09
N TYR A 613 -25.86 15.14 -2.87
CA TYR A 613 -25.44 13.83 -2.40
C TYR A 613 -24.31 13.94 -1.35
N ASP A 614 -23.30 14.78 -1.60
CA ASP A 614 -22.19 15.03 -0.67
C ASP A 614 -22.72 15.51 0.70
N GLU A 615 -23.67 16.45 0.73
CA GLU A 615 -24.28 16.91 1.99
C GLU A 615 -25.15 15.83 2.63
N ALA A 616 -25.88 15.03 1.86
CA ALA A 616 -26.68 13.94 2.40
C ALA A 616 -25.80 12.90 3.14
N VAL A 617 -24.68 12.50 2.53
CA VAL A 617 -23.74 11.53 3.13
C VAL A 617 -23.06 12.12 4.37
N THR A 618 -22.51 13.34 4.25
CA THR A 618 -21.73 13.95 5.32
C THR A 618 -22.60 14.43 6.49
N GLY A 619 -23.80 14.94 6.21
CA GLY A 619 -24.82 15.26 7.21
C GLY A 619 -25.25 14.02 7.98
N PHE A 620 -25.55 12.92 7.29
CA PHE A 620 -25.91 11.65 7.95
C PHE A 620 -24.77 11.12 8.84
N ALA A 621 -23.51 11.23 8.42
CA ALA A 621 -22.36 10.82 9.23
C ALA A 621 -22.23 11.61 10.54
N ARG A 622 -22.48 12.93 10.50
CA ARG A 622 -22.49 13.77 11.71
C ARG A 622 -23.64 13.40 12.64
N ASP A 623 -24.85 13.20 12.10
CA ASP A 623 -26.03 12.80 12.87
C ASP A 623 -25.86 11.43 13.53
N VAL A 624 -25.22 10.49 12.84
CA VAL A 624 -24.88 9.16 13.36
C VAL A 624 -23.95 9.26 14.59
N LEU A 625 -22.89 10.06 14.51
CA LEU A 625 -21.93 10.22 15.60
C LEU A 625 -22.51 11.01 16.78
N ALA A 626 -23.43 11.92 16.51
CA ALA A 626 -24.10 12.71 17.53
C ALA A 626 -25.20 11.92 18.28
N ASP A 627 -25.68 10.79 17.75
CA ASP A 627 -26.72 9.99 18.41
C ASP A 627 -26.12 9.07 19.51
N PRO A 628 -26.47 9.29 20.80
CA PRO A 628 -25.98 8.46 21.89
C PRO A 628 -26.36 6.98 21.79
N ALA A 629 -27.52 6.67 21.21
CA ALA A 629 -27.96 5.28 21.03
C ALA A 629 -27.12 4.54 19.98
N VAL A 630 -26.73 5.25 18.91
CA VAL A 630 -25.79 4.70 17.91
C VAL A 630 -24.41 4.50 18.54
N ALA A 631 -23.91 5.50 19.27
CA ALA A 631 -22.63 5.40 19.98
C ALA A 631 -22.61 4.24 20.99
N GLU A 632 -23.69 4.02 21.73
CA GLU A 632 -23.82 2.89 22.67
C GLU A 632 -23.75 1.54 21.95
N VAL A 633 -24.46 1.37 20.84
CA VAL A 633 -24.44 0.13 20.04
C VAL A 633 -23.04 -0.16 19.51
N VAL A 634 -22.36 0.84 18.95
CA VAL A 634 -21.00 0.69 18.42
C VAL A 634 -20.00 0.39 19.53
N ALA A 635 -20.03 1.16 20.63
CA ALA A 635 -19.12 0.98 21.76
C ALA A 635 -19.28 -0.42 22.38
N SER A 636 -20.52 -0.88 22.60
CA SER A 636 -20.82 -2.22 23.12
C SER A 636 -20.30 -3.34 22.21
N PHE A 637 -20.41 -3.14 20.88
CA PHE A 637 -19.85 -4.10 19.93
C PHE A 637 -18.31 -4.09 19.96
N VAL A 638 -17.67 -2.92 20.02
CA VAL A 638 -16.21 -2.81 20.18
C VAL A 638 -15.71 -3.47 21.47
N GLU A 639 -16.42 -3.30 22.58
CA GLU A 639 -16.12 -4.00 23.84
C GLU A 639 -16.21 -5.52 23.69
N THR A 640 -17.18 -6.01 22.91
CA THR A 640 -17.31 -7.44 22.59
C THR A 640 -16.13 -7.94 21.76
N LEU A 641 -15.59 -7.12 20.87
CA LEU A 641 -14.44 -7.46 20.02
C LEU A 641 -13.10 -7.38 20.76
N ALA A 642 -12.98 -6.55 21.80
CA ALA A 642 -11.70 -6.17 22.40
C ALA A 642 -10.76 -7.34 22.78
N PRO A 643 -11.22 -8.46 23.38
CA PRO A 643 -10.36 -9.60 23.69
C PRO A 643 -9.77 -10.29 22.45
N TYR A 644 -10.53 -10.28 21.35
CA TYR A 644 -10.17 -10.90 20.08
C TYR A 644 -9.30 -9.96 19.23
N GLU A 645 -9.60 -8.66 19.25
CA GLU A 645 -8.80 -7.59 18.62
C GLU A 645 -7.37 -7.63 19.14
N ARG A 646 -7.18 -7.77 20.46
CA ARG A 646 -5.86 -7.93 21.07
C ARG A 646 -5.04 -9.05 20.42
N ALA A 647 -5.64 -10.21 20.14
CA ALA A 647 -4.93 -11.33 19.52
C ALA A 647 -4.55 -11.03 18.06
N ASN A 648 -5.45 -10.40 17.29
CA ASN A 648 -5.18 -10.04 15.89
C ASN A 648 -4.13 -8.93 15.77
N VAL A 649 -4.19 -7.90 16.62
CA VAL A 649 -3.23 -6.78 16.62
C VAL A 649 -1.82 -7.26 16.97
N LEU A 650 -1.66 -7.97 18.09
CA LEU A 650 -0.36 -8.46 18.53
C LEU A 650 0.16 -9.59 17.62
N GLY A 651 -0.75 -10.44 17.14
CA GLY A 651 -0.44 -11.56 16.27
C GLY A 651 0.13 -11.12 14.93
N GLN A 652 -0.57 -10.21 14.22
CA GLN A 652 -0.11 -9.69 12.93
C GLN A 652 1.23 -8.97 13.07
N LYS A 653 1.37 -8.10 14.08
CA LYS A 653 2.61 -7.35 14.32
C LYS A 653 3.78 -8.28 14.60
N LEU A 654 3.59 -9.30 15.43
CA LEU A 654 4.63 -10.27 15.72
C LEU A 654 5.02 -11.08 14.49
N VAL A 655 4.05 -11.59 13.71
CA VAL A 655 4.32 -12.32 12.46
C VAL A 655 5.14 -11.46 11.50
N GLN A 656 4.73 -10.22 11.25
CA GLN A 656 5.44 -9.34 10.33
C GLN A 656 6.89 -9.08 10.80
N LEU A 657 7.07 -8.74 12.08
CA LEU A 657 8.39 -8.41 12.61
C LEU A 657 9.33 -9.62 12.65
N THR A 658 8.83 -10.85 12.79
CA THR A 658 9.71 -12.03 12.92
C THR A 658 9.79 -12.89 11.66
N CYS A 659 8.98 -12.62 10.64
CA CYS A 659 9.12 -13.26 9.33
C CYS A 659 10.44 -12.86 8.63
N GLY A 660 10.72 -13.51 7.49
CA GLY A 660 11.87 -13.22 6.63
C GLY A 660 11.83 -11.79 6.07
N GLY A 661 12.97 -11.31 5.57
CA GLY A 661 13.07 -9.98 4.98
C GLY A 661 13.23 -8.86 6.01
N VAL A 662 13.02 -7.62 5.58
CA VAL A 662 13.19 -6.37 6.34
C VAL A 662 11.81 -5.83 6.75
N PRO A 663 11.38 -5.96 8.01
CA PRO A 663 10.11 -5.38 8.42
C PRO A 663 10.19 -3.84 8.46
N ASP A 664 9.16 -3.23 7.88
CA ASP A 664 8.87 -1.80 7.98
C ASP A 664 7.88 -1.52 9.11
N VAL A 665 8.13 -0.42 9.82
CA VAL A 665 7.23 0.11 10.84
C VAL A 665 6.86 1.52 10.42
N TYR A 666 5.64 1.69 9.95
CA TYR A 666 5.11 3.01 9.65
C TYR A 666 4.95 3.83 10.92
N GLN A 667 5.23 5.13 10.84
CA GLN A 667 5.29 6.00 12.01
C GLN A 667 4.09 5.85 12.95
N GLY A 668 4.39 5.54 14.21
CA GLY A 668 3.42 5.44 15.28
C GLY A 668 2.71 4.09 15.42
N THR A 669 2.91 3.14 14.50
CA THR A 669 2.25 1.82 14.48
C THR A 669 2.89 0.79 15.42
N GLU A 670 3.93 1.16 16.15
CA GLU A 670 4.37 0.42 17.34
C GLU A 670 3.34 0.49 18.47
N LEU A 671 2.43 1.46 18.43
CA LEU A 671 1.19 1.52 19.21
C LEU A 671 -0.03 1.20 18.33
N ARG A 672 -1.21 1.07 18.93
CA ARG A 672 -2.44 0.92 18.17
C ARG A 672 -2.71 2.22 17.41
N GLN A 673 -2.95 2.10 16.12
CA GLN A 673 -3.24 3.22 15.24
C GLN A 673 -4.53 2.95 14.48
N LEU A 674 -5.50 3.85 14.62
CA LEU A 674 -6.81 3.75 13.97
C LEU A 674 -6.95 4.75 12.84
N SER A 675 -5.97 4.78 11.94
CA SER A 675 -5.98 5.69 10.79
C SER A 675 -6.69 5.07 9.58
N LEU A 676 -7.34 5.92 8.81
CA LEU A 676 -7.98 5.65 7.53
C LEU A 676 -7.06 6.12 6.39
N VAL A 677 -7.56 6.10 5.17
CA VAL A 677 -6.82 6.51 3.95
C VAL A 677 -6.27 7.95 4.06
N ASP A 678 -5.19 8.23 3.35
CA ASP A 678 -4.61 9.56 3.16
C ASP A 678 -5.69 10.65 2.97
N PRO A 679 -5.65 11.78 3.70
CA PRO A 679 -4.56 12.23 4.59
C PRO A 679 -4.64 11.79 6.05
N ASP A 680 -5.63 10.99 6.46
CA ASP A 680 -5.80 10.61 7.87
C ASP A 680 -4.63 9.75 8.41
N ASN A 681 -3.99 8.95 7.56
CA ASN A 681 -2.78 8.19 7.90
C ASN A 681 -1.49 9.04 7.92
N ARG A 682 -1.55 10.34 7.65
CA ARG A 682 -0.39 11.27 7.64
C ARG A 682 -0.35 12.22 8.84
N ARG A 683 -1.24 12.02 9.82
CA ARG A 683 -1.28 12.80 11.06
C ARG A 683 0.05 12.71 11.83
N LEU A 684 0.37 13.79 12.54
CA LEU A 684 1.59 13.89 13.35
C LEU A 684 1.60 12.86 14.48
N VAL A 685 2.81 12.40 14.83
CA VAL A 685 3.05 11.37 15.84
C VAL A 685 3.66 12.01 17.10
N ASP A 686 3.06 11.73 18.26
CA ASP A 686 3.62 12.12 19.55
C ASP A 686 4.70 11.13 19.99
N TYR A 687 5.96 11.47 19.70
CA TYR A 687 7.15 10.69 20.07
C TYR A 687 7.53 10.83 21.54
N ALA A 688 7.16 11.93 22.21
CA ALA A 688 7.46 12.13 23.62
C ALA A 688 6.66 11.15 24.48
N ALA A 689 5.35 11.02 24.22
CA ALA A 689 4.50 10.05 24.91
C ALA A 689 4.96 8.60 24.71
N ARG A 690 5.48 8.29 23.51
CA ARG A 690 6.03 6.97 23.17
C ARG A 690 7.33 6.67 23.91
N LEU A 691 8.23 7.64 24.00
CA LEU A 691 9.46 7.53 24.78
C LEU A 691 9.16 7.27 26.25
N ASP A 692 8.23 8.03 26.84
CA ASP A 692 7.79 7.85 28.23
C ASP A 692 7.20 6.45 28.47
N LEU A 693 6.39 5.95 27.52
CA LEU A 693 5.84 4.60 27.62
C LEU A 693 6.93 3.53 27.50
N LEU A 694 7.88 3.70 26.58
CA LEU A 694 9.02 2.79 26.42
C LEU A 694 9.91 2.77 27.66
N ASP A 695 10.13 3.92 28.30
CA ASP A 695 10.88 4.04 29.55
C ASP A 695 10.26 3.22 30.68
N ARG A 696 8.92 3.30 30.83
CA ARG A 696 8.20 2.48 31.82
C ARG A 696 8.35 0.98 31.54
N LEU A 697 8.19 0.56 30.28
CA LEU A 697 8.35 -0.84 29.90
C LEU A 697 9.78 -1.34 30.13
N ASP A 698 10.80 -0.55 29.77
CA ASP A 698 12.21 -0.88 29.97
C ASP A 698 12.58 -0.99 31.46
N ALA A 699 11.92 -0.19 32.31
CA ALA A 699 12.00 -0.25 33.77
C ALA A 699 11.28 -1.47 34.38
N GLY A 700 10.55 -2.26 33.58
CA GLY A 700 9.86 -3.47 34.02
C GLY A 700 8.40 -3.26 34.44
N THR A 701 7.82 -2.08 34.17
CA THR A 701 6.38 -1.87 34.34
C THR A 701 5.61 -2.84 33.44
N GLN A 702 4.58 -3.49 34.00
CA GLN A 702 3.71 -4.35 33.19
C GLN A 702 2.88 -3.50 32.23
N PRO A 703 2.66 -3.97 30.98
CA PRO A 703 1.82 -3.25 30.05
C PRO A 703 0.39 -3.16 30.60
N ALA A 704 -0.18 -1.96 30.57
CA ALA A 704 -1.48 -1.67 31.18
C ALA A 704 -2.65 -1.84 30.18
N ASP A 705 -2.36 -1.70 28.90
CA ASP A 705 -3.32 -1.67 27.79
C ASP A 705 -2.68 -2.24 26.51
N LEU A 706 -3.48 -2.33 25.44
CA LEU A 706 -3.05 -2.87 24.16
C LEU A 706 -1.92 -2.06 23.51
N ASP A 707 -1.84 -0.76 23.75
CA ASP A 707 -0.75 0.10 23.25
C ASP A 707 0.58 -0.29 23.88
N ALA A 708 0.62 -0.42 25.21
CA ALA A 708 1.79 -0.87 25.93
C ALA A 708 2.19 -2.30 25.54
N GLU A 709 1.22 -3.19 25.30
CA GLU A 709 1.48 -4.55 24.82
C GLU A 709 2.07 -4.57 23.41
N LYS A 710 1.52 -3.77 22.49
CA LYS A 710 2.01 -3.68 21.11
C LYS A 710 3.40 -3.05 21.04
N LEU A 711 3.67 -2.03 21.86
CA LEU A 711 5.01 -1.45 21.98
C LEU A 711 6.01 -2.49 22.48
N LEU A 712 5.62 -3.30 23.46
CA LEU A 712 6.46 -4.34 24.03
C LEU A 712 6.77 -5.44 23.00
N VAL A 713 5.78 -5.90 22.24
CA VAL A 713 5.97 -6.83 21.11
C VAL A 713 6.93 -6.23 20.09
N THR A 714 6.66 -4.98 19.69
CA THR A 714 7.43 -4.29 18.65
C THR A 714 8.89 -4.12 19.06
N THR A 715 9.15 -3.55 20.24
CA THR A 715 10.52 -3.33 20.71
C THR A 715 11.27 -4.63 20.97
N THR A 716 10.60 -5.65 21.50
CA THR A 716 11.25 -6.95 21.77
C THR A 716 11.67 -7.63 20.48
N ALA A 717 10.78 -7.66 19.47
CA ALA A 717 11.09 -8.26 18.18
C ALA A 717 12.19 -7.47 17.45
N LEU A 718 12.08 -6.14 17.38
CA LEU A 718 13.08 -5.30 16.71
C LEU A 718 14.48 -5.38 17.36
N ARG A 719 14.56 -5.30 18.70
CA ARG A 719 15.84 -5.47 19.42
C ARG A 719 16.44 -6.86 19.23
N CYS A 720 15.61 -7.91 19.16
CA CYS A 720 16.06 -9.27 18.84
C CYS A 720 16.70 -9.33 17.44
N ARG A 721 16.05 -8.70 16.45
CA ARG A 721 16.59 -8.62 15.08
C ARG A 721 17.87 -7.82 15.01
N ALA A 722 17.93 -6.65 15.65
CA ALA A 722 19.13 -5.83 15.68
C ALA A 722 20.31 -6.55 16.33
N ALA A 723 20.07 -7.36 17.37
CA ALA A 723 21.10 -8.16 18.03
C ALA A 723 21.53 -9.40 17.21
N HIS A 724 20.65 -9.93 16.36
CA HIS A 724 20.85 -11.17 15.62
C HIS A 724 20.36 -11.08 14.17
N PRO A 725 20.91 -10.15 13.36
CA PRO A 725 20.45 -9.91 11.99
C PRO A 725 20.50 -11.16 11.11
N GLN A 726 21.52 -12.00 11.31
CA GLN A 726 21.74 -13.25 10.58
C GLN A 726 20.61 -14.28 10.75
N TRP A 727 19.74 -14.13 11.74
CA TRP A 727 18.59 -15.02 11.88
C TRP A 727 17.45 -14.65 10.93
N PHE A 728 17.40 -13.39 10.49
CA PHE A 728 16.23 -12.82 9.84
C PHE A 728 16.46 -12.37 8.40
N VAL A 729 17.64 -11.81 8.11
CA VAL A 729 18.02 -11.28 6.81
C VAL A 729 19.34 -11.90 6.31
N GLY A 730 19.48 -11.96 5.00
CA GLY A 730 20.68 -12.49 4.34
C GLY A 730 20.59 -13.98 3.96
N PRO A 731 21.62 -14.50 3.27
CA PRO A 731 21.57 -15.81 2.61
C PRO A 731 21.49 -17.00 3.58
N ASP A 732 21.96 -16.86 4.82
CA ASP A 732 21.94 -17.92 5.82
C ASP A 732 20.65 -17.95 6.65
N ALA A 733 19.77 -16.95 6.49
CA ALA A 733 18.55 -16.85 7.26
C ALA A 733 17.52 -17.89 6.78
N SER A 734 17.20 -18.88 7.62
CA SER A 734 16.25 -19.94 7.26
C SER A 734 14.86 -19.73 7.84
N TYR A 735 13.88 -20.41 7.25
CA TYR A 735 12.49 -20.44 7.67
C TYR A 735 12.01 -21.90 7.76
N GLU A 736 11.41 -22.27 8.90
CA GLU A 736 10.83 -23.59 9.12
C GLU A 736 9.45 -23.43 9.76
N ALA A 737 8.40 -24.00 9.13
CA ALA A 737 7.07 -24.01 9.70
C ALA A 737 7.01 -24.92 10.94
N LEU A 738 6.32 -24.50 12.00
CA LEU A 738 6.10 -25.33 13.18
C LEU A 738 4.76 -26.06 13.05
N GLU A 739 4.76 -27.37 13.26
CA GLU A 739 3.52 -28.13 13.38
C GLU A 739 2.73 -27.67 14.61
N THR A 740 1.48 -27.26 14.39
CA THR A 740 0.54 -26.90 15.44
C THR A 740 -0.57 -27.95 15.58
N THR A 741 -1.10 -28.11 16.80
CA THR A 741 -2.21 -29.05 17.04
C THR A 741 -3.59 -28.39 17.04
N SER A 742 -3.66 -27.08 16.74
CA SER A 742 -4.90 -26.29 16.72
C SER A 742 -4.90 -25.40 15.49
N PRO A 743 -6.04 -25.30 14.75
CA PRO A 743 -6.18 -24.38 13.62
C PRO A 743 -6.14 -22.90 14.03
N HIS A 744 -6.20 -22.62 15.34
CA HIS A 744 -6.09 -21.29 15.95
C HIS A 744 -4.63 -20.90 16.24
N ALA A 745 -3.65 -21.69 15.81
CA ALA A 745 -2.24 -21.47 16.07
C ALA A 745 -1.45 -21.44 14.76
N VAL A 746 -0.62 -20.41 14.59
CA VAL A 746 0.39 -20.34 13.52
C VAL A 746 1.75 -20.19 14.18
N GLY A 747 2.74 -20.93 13.70
CA GLY A 747 4.09 -20.76 14.19
C GLY A 747 5.17 -21.15 13.21
N PHE A 748 6.34 -20.57 13.39
CA PHE A 748 7.52 -20.83 12.58
C PHE A 748 8.80 -20.57 13.37
N LEU A 749 9.89 -21.20 12.95
CA LEU A 749 11.24 -21.07 13.48
C LEU A 749 12.10 -20.31 12.46
N ARG A 750 12.88 -19.35 12.94
CA ARG A 750 13.89 -18.66 12.14
C ARG A 750 15.28 -19.14 12.52
N SER A 751 16.02 -19.64 11.53
CA SER A 751 17.43 -20.02 11.67
C SER A 751 17.72 -20.92 12.87
N GLY A 752 16.79 -21.83 13.20
CA GLY A 752 16.90 -22.72 14.36
C GLY A 752 16.88 -22.03 15.74
N SER A 753 16.72 -20.70 15.78
CA SER A 753 17.15 -19.87 16.92
C SER A 753 15.99 -19.15 17.62
N VAL A 754 14.97 -18.70 16.87
CA VAL A 754 13.83 -17.98 17.43
C VAL A 754 12.52 -18.51 16.86
N ALA A 755 11.60 -18.91 17.75
CA ALA A 755 10.28 -19.38 17.40
C ALA A 755 9.25 -18.27 17.56
N THR A 756 8.35 -18.17 16.60
CA THR A 756 7.15 -17.32 16.65
C THR A 756 5.93 -18.22 16.76
N VAL A 757 5.02 -17.93 17.68
CA VAL A 757 3.74 -18.63 17.82
C VAL A 757 2.67 -17.59 18.12
N VAL A 758 1.63 -17.52 17.29
CA VAL A 758 0.55 -16.53 17.39
C VAL A 758 -0.80 -17.22 17.39
N THR A 759 -1.81 -16.56 17.97
CA THR A 759 -3.20 -17.00 17.89
C THR A 759 -3.85 -16.39 16.66
N ARG A 760 -4.53 -17.20 15.85
CA ARG A 760 -5.42 -16.76 14.76
C ARG A 760 -6.85 -17.22 15.03
N LEU A 761 -7.81 -16.56 14.41
CA LEU A 761 -9.25 -16.83 14.58
C LEU A 761 -9.64 -16.96 16.08
N PRO A 762 -9.36 -15.94 16.90
CA PRO A 762 -9.51 -16.03 18.35
C PRO A 762 -10.97 -16.17 18.82
N ALA A 763 -11.98 -15.80 18.03
CA ALA A 763 -13.39 -15.87 18.40
C ALA A 763 -13.99 -17.27 18.24
N GLY A 764 -13.50 -18.06 17.27
CA GLY A 764 -13.91 -19.46 17.08
C GLY A 764 -13.40 -20.43 18.16
N ARG A 765 -12.42 -20.00 18.98
CA ARG A 765 -11.74 -20.88 19.95
C ARG A 765 -12.67 -21.29 21.10
N THR A 766 -12.85 -22.59 21.29
CA THR A 766 -13.57 -23.11 22.47
C THR A 766 -12.70 -23.05 23.74
N ARG A 767 -13.34 -22.75 24.89
CA ARG A 767 -12.67 -22.58 26.19
C ARG A 767 -12.03 -23.91 26.63
N GLY A 768 -10.70 -24.04 26.55
CA GLY A 768 -9.95 -25.21 27.03
C GLY A 768 -8.89 -25.76 26.08
N GLU A 769 -8.87 -25.34 24.82
CA GLU A 769 -7.80 -25.71 23.88
C GLU A 769 -6.48 -25.06 24.29
N ARG A 770 -5.46 -25.89 24.57
CA ARG A 770 -4.09 -25.45 24.82
C ARG A 770 -3.32 -25.42 23.50
N LEU A 771 -2.54 -24.35 23.29
CA LEU A 771 -1.54 -24.29 22.23
C LEU A 771 -0.45 -25.34 22.56
N GLY A 772 -0.24 -26.30 21.67
CA GLY A 772 0.83 -27.29 21.80
C GLY A 772 1.61 -27.38 20.50
N SER A 773 2.94 -27.35 20.58
CA SER A 773 3.84 -27.69 19.48
C SER A 773 4.50 -29.05 19.75
N ARG A 774 4.69 -29.87 18.71
CA ARG A 774 5.34 -31.18 18.82
C ARG A 774 6.75 -31.13 18.25
N HIS A 775 7.73 -30.59 18.99
CA HIS A 775 9.14 -30.76 18.61
C HIS A 775 9.95 -31.42 19.72
N GLY A 776 10.49 -32.59 19.40
CA GLY A 776 11.43 -33.34 20.23
C GLY A 776 12.76 -33.51 19.49
N ARG A 777 13.78 -32.76 19.94
CA ARG A 777 15.25 -33.01 19.93
C ARG A 777 16.01 -31.69 19.70
N GLY A 778 16.84 -31.30 20.68
CA GLY A 778 17.68 -30.09 20.67
C GLY A 778 17.11 -29.00 21.59
N PRO A 779 17.94 -28.07 22.15
CA PRO A 779 17.48 -27.08 23.12
C PRO A 779 16.73 -25.94 22.42
N THR A 780 15.55 -26.25 21.88
CA THR A 780 14.59 -25.27 21.41
C THR A 780 13.90 -24.68 22.63
N ARG A 781 14.16 -23.41 22.94
CA ARG A 781 13.47 -22.70 24.04
C ARG A 781 12.02 -22.47 23.64
N ILE A 782 11.14 -23.34 24.10
CA ILE A 782 9.69 -23.09 24.17
C ILE A 782 9.46 -22.25 25.43
N LEU A 783 8.87 -21.07 25.26
CA LEU A 783 8.55 -20.15 26.34
C LEU A 783 7.20 -20.50 26.95
N ASP A 784 7.20 -21.08 28.16
CA ASP A 784 6.02 -21.26 29.01
C ASP A 784 6.38 -20.99 30.48
N ARG A 785 5.52 -20.25 31.20
CA ARG A 785 5.69 -19.74 32.58
C ARG A 785 5.45 -20.82 33.67
N PRO A 786 6.18 -20.82 34.81
CA PRO A 786 5.65 -21.41 36.06
C PRO A 786 5.63 -20.45 37.28
N ALA A 787 4.64 -20.69 38.15
CA ALA A 787 4.25 -19.88 39.31
C ALA A 787 5.22 -19.95 40.51
N HIS A 788 5.31 -18.85 41.27
CA HIS A 788 5.97 -18.80 42.57
C HIS A 788 5.13 -19.50 43.65
N ARG A 789 5.71 -20.40 44.45
CA ARG A 789 5.36 -20.47 45.89
C ARG A 789 6.43 -21.09 46.79
N ARG A 790 6.35 -20.62 48.03
CA ARG A 790 7.24 -20.80 49.18
C ARG A 790 7.42 -22.28 49.59
N ALA A 791 8.56 -22.50 50.23
CA ALA A 791 9.15 -23.78 50.62
C ALA A 791 8.36 -24.62 51.63
N GLY A 792 8.50 -25.94 51.49
CA GLY A 792 8.88 -26.82 52.59
C GLY A 792 8.01 -28.06 52.85
N GLY A 793 8.57 -29.27 52.69
CA GLY A 793 8.12 -30.45 53.47
C GLY A 793 8.18 -31.84 52.83
N ARG A 794 9.39 -32.43 52.74
CA ARG A 794 9.79 -33.87 52.74
C ARG A 794 8.70 -34.99 52.86
N ARG A 795 8.85 -36.10 52.12
CA ARG A 795 9.45 -37.40 52.57
C ARG A 795 9.38 -38.52 51.50
N GLN A 796 10.26 -39.51 51.67
CA GLN A 796 10.61 -40.67 50.84
C GLN A 796 9.62 -41.85 50.91
N GLY A 797 9.65 -42.75 49.91
CA GLY A 797 9.28 -44.17 50.08
C GLY A 797 8.90 -44.92 48.78
N PRO A 798 9.41 -46.15 48.49
CA PRO A 798 9.46 -46.72 47.14
C PRO A 798 8.59 -47.98 46.90
N ALA A 799 8.47 -48.43 45.63
CA ALA A 799 8.58 -49.83 45.14
C ALA A 799 7.60 -50.20 43.99
N GLY A 800 8.07 -51.05 43.05
CA GLY A 800 7.21 -52.07 42.39
C GLY A 800 6.99 -51.98 40.88
N ARG A 801 7.78 -52.73 40.09
CA ARG A 801 7.53 -53.21 38.70
C ARG A 801 6.53 -54.42 38.70
N PRO A 802 6.12 -55.07 37.56
CA PRO A 802 6.31 -54.84 36.11
C PRO A 802 5.04 -55.06 35.21
N ALA A 803 5.27 -54.98 33.89
CA ALA A 803 4.39 -55.01 32.70
C ALA A 803 3.82 -56.37 32.20
N ARG A 804 2.78 -56.31 31.32
CA ARG A 804 2.56 -57.01 30.00
C ARG A 804 1.06 -56.98 29.58
N PRO A 805 0.64 -57.32 28.32
CA PRO A 805 0.85 -56.66 27.02
C PRO A 805 -0.50 -56.51 26.23
N PRO A 806 -0.55 -56.16 24.91
CA PRO A 806 -1.72 -55.55 24.26
C PRO A 806 -2.58 -56.52 23.43
N SER A 807 -3.82 -56.12 23.11
CA SER A 807 -4.63 -56.78 22.07
C SER A 807 -5.24 -55.77 21.09
N ARG A 808 -5.00 -56.04 19.80
CA ARG A 808 -5.62 -55.40 18.63
C ARG A 808 -7.03 -55.96 18.43
N ARG A 809 -7.95 -55.13 17.92
CA ARG A 809 -8.98 -55.55 16.95
C ARG A 809 -9.47 -54.36 16.11
N ALA A 810 -9.58 -54.62 14.82
CA ALA A 810 -9.86 -53.72 13.72
C ALA A 810 -11.39 -53.72 13.38
N PRO A 811 -11.88 -53.05 12.32
CA PRO A 811 -13.06 -52.18 12.38
C PRO A 811 -14.32 -52.80 11.75
N ARG A 812 -15.47 -52.14 11.92
CA ARG A 812 -16.68 -52.38 11.12
C ARG A 812 -17.18 -51.09 10.48
N ALA A 813 -17.32 -51.16 9.16
CA ALA A 813 -18.02 -50.23 8.30
C ALA A 813 -19.54 -50.35 8.44
N PHE A 814 -20.27 -49.28 8.11
CA PHE A 814 -21.63 -49.16 7.53
C PHE A 814 -21.94 -47.64 7.60
N GLY A 815 -22.55 -46.93 6.67
CA GLY A 815 -23.35 -47.24 5.50
C GLY A 815 -24.23 -46.00 5.31
N ARG A 816 -24.23 -45.39 4.11
CA ARG A 816 -24.99 -44.18 3.76
C ARG A 816 -26.50 -44.42 3.88
N HIS A 817 -27.24 -43.48 4.45
CA HIS A 817 -28.66 -43.25 4.12
C HIS A 817 -28.97 -41.74 4.09
N VAL A 818 -29.50 -41.31 2.95
CA VAL A 818 -29.96 -39.96 2.62
C VAL A 818 -31.44 -39.87 3.04
N GLY A 819 -31.80 -38.85 3.80
CA GLY A 819 -33.19 -38.54 4.16
C GLY A 819 -33.36 -37.05 4.38
N ARG A 820 -33.92 -36.36 3.38
CA ARG A 820 -34.34 -34.95 3.46
C ARG A 820 -35.46 -34.81 4.50
N ARG A 821 -35.30 -33.88 5.46
CA ARG A 821 -36.41 -33.27 6.20
C ARG A 821 -36.12 -31.77 6.40
N ARG A 822 -37.03 -30.93 5.91
CA ARG A 822 -37.16 -29.52 6.29
C ARG A 822 -37.69 -29.44 7.74
N PRO A 823 -37.25 -28.49 8.58
CA PRO A 823 -37.96 -28.15 9.81
C PRO A 823 -38.88 -26.94 9.60
N ASP A 824 -40.15 -27.10 9.97
CA ASP A 824 -41.10 -26.02 10.26
C ASP A 824 -40.61 -25.21 11.47
N PHE A 825 -40.67 -23.89 11.37
CA PHE A 825 -40.48 -22.95 12.47
C PHE A 825 -41.85 -22.48 12.95
N ASP A 826 -42.32 -23.02 14.08
CA ASP A 826 -43.33 -22.40 14.93
C ASP A 826 -43.35 -23.10 16.31
N ASP A 827 -42.48 -22.67 17.23
CA ASP A 827 -42.62 -22.94 18.67
C ASP A 827 -42.63 -21.62 19.46
N PRO A 828 -43.77 -21.23 20.06
CA PRO A 828 -43.92 -19.99 20.81
C PRO A 828 -43.31 -20.01 22.23
N ARG A 829 -42.40 -20.95 22.55
CA ARG A 829 -41.72 -21.02 23.86
C ARG A 829 -40.34 -20.35 23.94
N LEU A 830 -39.86 -19.72 22.87
CA LEU A 830 -38.66 -18.89 22.88
C LEU A 830 -39.00 -17.41 23.17
N ARG A 831 -39.45 -17.14 24.40
CA ARG A 831 -39.39 -15.78 24.98
C ARG A 831 -38.36 -15.80 26.10
N LEU A 832 -37.14 -15.36 25.81
CA LEU A 832 -36.08 -15.17 26.82
C LEU A 832 -36.08 -13.74 27.31
N ARG A 833 -35.97 -13.61 28.64
CA ARG A 833 -36.08 -12.37 29.40
C ARG A 833 -34.82 -11.48 29.30
N PRO A 834 -34.93 -10.16 29.50
CA PRO A 834 -33.82 -9.20 29.39
C PRO A 834 -32.71 -9.27 30.45
N ASP A 835 -32.71 -10.26 31.36
CA ASP A 835 -32.05 -10.12 32.67
C ASP A 835 -30.65 -10.80 32.75
N LEU A 836 -30.02 -11.19 31.64
CA LEU A 836 -28.77 -11.97 31.62
C LEU A 836 -27.52 -11.21 31.12
N LEU A 837 -27.55 -9.87 31.13
CA LEU A 837 -26.40 -9.01 30.86
C LEU A 837 -25.94 -8.25 32.12
N ALA A 838 -25.56 -8.96 33.19
CA ALA A 838 -24.79 -8.39 34.30
C ALA A 838 -24.33 -9.46 35.32
N SER A 839 -23.10 -9.99 35.22
CA SER A 839 -22.32 -10.45 36.40
C SER A 839 -20.86 -10.82 36.05
N PRO A 840 -19.83 -10.19 36.65
CA PRO A 840 -18.43 -10.50 36.39
C PRO A 840 -17.78 -11.25 37.57
N ARG A 841 -17.73 -12.60 37.55
CA ARG A 841 -16.85 -13.41 38.44
C ARG A 841 -16.60 -14.83 37.94
N TRP A 842 -15.66 -15.09 37.03
CA TRP A 842 -15.24 -16.47 36.72
C TRP A 842 -13.79 -16.61 36.19
N PHE A 843 -12.81 -16.75 37.10
CA PHE A 843 -11.49 -17.35 36.82
C PHE A 843 -11.09 -18.30 37.96
N GLY A 844 -10.69 -19.54 37.62
CA GLY A 844 -10.19 -20.55 38.56
C GLY A 844 -8.70 -20.87 38.33
N GLU A 845 -7.97 -21.16 39.40
CA GLU A 845 -6.52 -21.47 39.42
C GLU A 845 -6.17 -22.90 38.95
N PRO A 846 -4.97 -23.17 38.38
CA PRO A 846 -4.45 -24.53 38.17
C PRO A 846 -3.14 -24.87 38.95
N PRO A 847 -2.74 -26.18 39.05
CA PRO A 847 -1.85 -26.74 40.09
C PRO A 847 -0.33 -26.88 39.72
N THR A 848 0.52 -27.19 40.73
CA THR A 848 2.02 -27.13 40.78
C THR A 848 2.81 -28.46 40.62
N VAL A 849 4.15 -28.43 40.30
CA VAL A 849 5.34 -29.33 40.66
C VAL A 849 6.42 -29.47 39.50
N PRO A 850 7.77 -29.76 39.66
CA PRO A 850 8.88 -29.26 40.51
C PRO A 850 10.19 -28.77 39.77
N ASP A 851 11.10 -28.09 40.49
CA ASP A 851 12.30 -27.30 40.04
C ASP A 851 13.60 -28.04 39.63
N ARG A 852 14.36 -27.46 38.66
CA ARG A 852 15.83 -27.27 38.70
C ARG A 852 16.44 -26.38 37.59
N LEU A 853 17.42 -25.55 38.00
CA LEU A 853 18.47 -24.77 37.28
C LEU A 853 18.20 -23.29 36.91
N ARG A 854 19.09 -22.42 37.44
CA ARG A 854 19.14 -20.95 37.37
C ARG A 854 20.37 -20.50 36.57
N SER A 855 20.25 -19.49 35.70
CA SER A 855 21.26 -18.43 35.48
C SER A 855 20.76 -17.34 34.51
N CYS A 856 21.35 -16.16 34.65
CA CYS A 856 20.92 -14.83 34.22
C CYS A 856 20.65 -14.64 32.71
N THR A 857 19.42 -14.22 32.38
CA THR A 857 18.94 -13.45 31.20
C THR A 857 17.41 -13.59 31.03
N LEU A 858 16.76 -14.49 31.78
CA LEU A 858 15.33 -14.78 31.69
C LEU A 858 14.38 -13.84 32.45
N ASP A 859 14.87 -13.02 33.39
CA ASP A 859 13.96 -12.34 34.35
C ASP A 859 13.13 -11.19 33.74
N LYS A 860 13.54 -10.61 32.60
CA LYS A 860 12.70 -9.64 31.85
C LYS A 860 11.71 -10.31 30.88
N PHE A 861 11.97 -11.55 30.45
CA PHE A 861 11.10 -12.29 29.52
C PHE A 861 9.98 -13.05 30.25
N ARG A 862 10.17 -13.35 31.54
CA ARG A 862 9.22 -14.08 32.41
C ARG A 862 7.90 -13.35 32.70
N GLN A 863 7.75 -12.10 32.27
CA GLN A 863 6.54 -11.31 32.51
C GLN A 863 5.56 -11.27 31.33
N ILE A 864 6.02 -11.60 30.12
CA ILE A 864 5.34 -11.31 28.85
C ILE A 864 4.56 -12.50 28.27
N VAL A 865 4.95 -13.72 28.60
CA VAL A 865 4.20 -14.96 28.33
C VAL A 865 3.49 -15.40 29.59
#